data_AF-A0A135LLR0-F1
#
_entry.id   AF-A0A135LLR0-F1
#
_cell.length_a   1.000
_cell.length_b   1.000
_cell.length_c   1.000
_cell.angle_alpha   90.00
_cell.angle_beta   90.00
_cell.angle_gamma   90.00
#
_symmetry.space_group_name_H-M   'P 1'
#
loop_
_entity.id
_entity.type
_entity.pdbx_description
1 polymer ?
#
loop_
_entity_poly.entity_id
_entity_poly.type
_entity_poly.pdbx_seq_one_letter_code
_entity_poly.pdbx_strand_id
1 'polypeptide(L)'
;MMDGERPVIIDFDSCKRKGDELGLKAGTSGWAMEGIIYAKPENDYLCLSKIREFMMGGEEGKPEEHLCPKSYLSHYGVGAMDPLTAISLAGNILTFIDISYNVISGVNKVLSTANGMTPENERLSVLVEDLSSITQDLVTDIPAQTENEKQLCALAANCHSLSGELYQILRRLRVGDKKSKWEGLVVKWHSMRKEKEIDSIERRLHGYQSQILIRLQVMFSQKTDEQNSLVNRQLEALRSEGKALQNQSTTQLDELYQTISTLVNSLQSAPGQDKSHGSQQGPLAKLGASLFEFQTVTTSISRGNKILELLAFKSMYSREDSIGNAESGTFEWMVDEKSQSVDDPSNPPLEPEEMYGEGRREKRWLRKQESLRKCTREEFLTWLDSGRYIFHISGKAGSGKSTLMKFLSESSRVKKRLESWAEGRPLIFARFFFWNSGDKTQMSLEGLYRSLLFETCRQMPILIPRLFPELWASSNTGVTQIRFHEVRDAFTRLIKEESSSECYFCFFIDGLDEFEGDEVDHWRLSRDLQTWTTQAKNMKLCVSSRPHIPFVQSFANDLNHQVSIHELTRDDISKFSMAMFENDPNFDRIKDSYENLVIEIVNSSDGVFLWARLVVRSLLKSIGYHGSEKDLERKLHLMPKGLDELFDQILGSIDPDDQLLSDQLFLLTTPDFCQWQPIVLNAIAYSWLEDLEDPGFPYELPMQPCKVSEINERLERVSCTLDRLSRGMLEMSPQRSREKDGHDYFTYQVQFLHRSAREYIVNTREVQMRARLPDFDVYSGIFRLLLAEFKFALSTRKDMEISADGYRDGPLRMALNRVFIVMCAANEIRGYNVPSRFFEEANHIVQHHAQTVVPRTKFLSKSEIPGPKSLIFGQCLHRVTSHWLTIRPSYHSSDFLCEVVRYDLQRFLSPDLMSRLKQQNSKSGSVLLLTAAIRPKDLGFVRDLLHEGHTPREMVNLELIPAIYKSNVKSSTTIPATQDSVSVWLIFLYWFIGQYFLGHSTTDTENQCLEEFLQYDVDRNVLFVMKISSSSDKPSEPGDDDQVPERKSGESEERLVFDLPEFLELVKPSNIETLRTKLSNKGTREDRLEVTPISGPPIPHRRGSLSKALEPFLTVGNTRQHVAFGNHTHFESAITPSERLDVPFAFRIS
;
A
#
# COMPACT_ATOMS: atom_id res chain seq x y z
N MET A 1 22.67 -41.98 -18.77
CA MET A 1 22.72 -42.94 -17.63
C MET A 1 23.28 -44.27 -18.12
N MET A 2 23.73 -45.17 -17.25
CA MET A 2 24.14 -46.52 -17.64
C MET A 2 23.23 -47.53 -16.94
N ASP A 3 22.60 -48.43 -17.68
CA ASP A 3 21.85 -49.57 -17.14
C ASP A 3 22.64 -50.84 -17.45
N GLY A 4 23.37 -51.34 -16.45
CA GLY A 4 24.47 -52.28 -16.66
C GLY A 4 25.56 -51.70 -17.56
N GLU A 5 25.89 -52.38 -18.65
CA GLU A 5 26.90 -51.94 -19.63
C GLU A 5 26.33 -51.10 -20.80
N ARG A 6 25.01 -50.85 -20.85
CA ARG A 6 24.38 -50.10 -21.95
C ARG A 6 24.12 -48.64 -21.57
N PRO A 7 24.57 -47.67 -22.39
CA PRO A 7 24.22 -46.27 -22.19
C PRO A 7 22.73 -46.04 -22.50
N VAL A 8 22.03 -45.49 -21.51
CA VAL A 8 20.64 -45.05 -21.60
C VAL A 8 20.61 -43.56 -21.94
N ILE A 9 19.96 -43.24 -23.05
CA ILE A 9 19.66 -41.89 -23.53
C ILE A 9 18.22 -41.57 -23.14
N ILE A 10 18.05 -40.53 -22.33
CA ILE A 10 16.76 -40.05 -21.82
C ILE A 10 16.51 -38.67 -22.42
N ASP A 11 15.37 -38.49 -23.07
CA ASP A 11 14.99 -37.26 -23.75
C ASP A 11 13.88 -36.54 -22.96
N PHE A 12 14.20 -35.34 -22.46
CA PHE A 12 13.29 -34.49 -21.69
C PHE A 12 12.65 -33.43 -22.59
N ASP A 13 11.32 -33.37 -22.59
CA ASP A 13 10.54 -32.43 -23.40
C ASP A 13 10.49 -31.02 -22.79
N SER A 14 11.13 -30.80 -21.64
CA SER A 14 11.07 -29.57 -20.82
C SER A 14 11.61 -28.32 -21.51
N CYS A 15 12.29 -28.48 -22.65
CA CYS A 15 12.78 -27.38 -23.48
C CYS A 15 11.76 -26.90 -24.54
N LYS A 16 10.56 -27.50 -24.62
CA LYS A 16 9.47 -27.10 -25.53
C LYS A 16 8.17 -26.79 -24.78
N ARG A 17 7.29 -25.97 -25.35
CA ARG A 17 6.00 -25.63 -24.71
C ARG A 17 5.05 -26.82 -24.82
N LYS A 18 4.19 -27.01 -23.80
CA LYS A 18 3.19 -28.10 -23.76
C LYS A 18 2.30 -28.04 -25.01
N GLY A 19 2.35 -29.09 -25.83
CA GLY A 19 1.61 -29.19 -27.10
C GLY A 19 2.46 -28.98 -28.37
N ASP A 20 3.74 -28.63 -28.27
CA ASP A 20 4.63 -28.48 -29.44
C ASP A 20 5.02 -29.84 -30.05
N GLU A 21 5.19 -29.92 -31.37
CA GLU A 21 5.56 -31.17 -32.06
C GLU A 21 7.01 -31.60 -31.73
N LEU A 22 7.15 -32.86 -31.32
CA LEU A 22 8.42 -33.51 -31.02
C LEU A 22 8.90 -34.21 -32.29
N GLY A 23 10.12 -33.90 -32.74
CA GLY A 23 10.71 -34.55 -33.92
C GLY A 23 11.00 -36.03 -33.70
N LEU A 24 11.79 -36.66 -34.57
CA LEU A 24 12.27 -38.04 -34.42
C LEU A 24 13.02 -38.21 -33.09
N LYS A 25 12.33 -38.76 -32.07
CA LYS A 25 12.91 -39.06 -30.75
C LYS A 25 13.87 -40.24 -30.84
N ALA A 26 15.08 -40.07 -30.32
CA ALA A 26 16.11 -41.10 -30.21
C ALA A 26 16.40 -41.46 -28.73
N GLY A 27 15.34 -41.63 -27.93
CA GLY A 27 15.45 -42.14 -26.56
C GLY A 27 15.60 -43.67 -26.53
N THR A 28 16.28 -44.20 -25.51
CA THR A 28 16.39 -45.65 -25.33
C THR A 28 15.00 -46.25 -25.03
N SER A 29 14.60 -47.28 -25.78
CA SER A 29 13.30 -47.95 -25.60
C SER A 29 13.12 -48.40 -24.14
N GLY A 30 11.94 -48.09 -23.60
CA GLY A 30 11.64 -48.31 -22.19
C GLY A 30 12.03 -47.16 -21.24
N TRP A 31 12.75 -46.11 -21.69
CA TRP A 31 13.10 -44.95 -20.86
C TRP A 31 12.42 -43.63 -21.28
N ALA A 32 11.65 -43.65 -22.35
CA ALA A 32 10.78 -42.55 -22.80
C ALA A 32 9.43 -43.12 -23.28
N MET A 33 8.37 -42.31 -23.36
CA MET A 33 7.11 -42.76 -23.95
C MET A 33 7.21 -42.88 -25.48
N GLU A 34 7.00 -44.10 -26.00
CA GLU A 34 7.00 -44.38 -27.43
C GLU A 34 5.71 -43.87 -28.11
N GLY A 35 5.84 -43.33 -29.32
CA GLY A 35 4.70 -42.86 -30.13
C GLY A 35 4.13 -41.48 -29.76
N ILE A 36 4.79 -40.71 -28.90
CA ILE A 36 4.37 -39.33 -28.59
C ILE A 36 4.91 -38.35 -29.64
N ILE A 37 3.98 -37.67 -30.31
CA ILE A 37 4.27 -36.67 -31.35
C ILE A 37 4.29 -35.23 -30.80
N TYR A 38 3.83 -34.99 -29.56
CA TYR A 38 3.71 -33.64 -28.97
C TYR A 38 4.20 -33.57 -27.52
N ALA A 39 4.85 -32.47 -27.15
CA ALA A 39 5.46 -32.25 -25.84
C ALA A 39 4.41 -32.29 -24.73
N LYS A 40 4.63 -33.20 -23.78
CA LYS A 40 3.70 -33.51 -22.69
C LYS A 40 4.47 -33.63 -21.37
N PRO A 41 4.07 -32.91 -20.30
CA PRO A 41 4.73 -33.01 -18.99
C PRO A 41 4.79 -34.44 -18.47
N GLU A 42 3.81 -35.26 -18.88
CA GLU A 42 3.70 -36.65 -18.48
C GLU A 42 4.91 -37.49 -18.94
N ASN A 43 5.56 -37.12 -20.06
CA ASN A 43 6.77 -37.81 -20.52
C ASN A 43 7.98 -37.51 -19.62
N ASP A 44 8.13 -36.25 -19.17
CA ASP A 44 9.19 -35.85 -18.24
C ASP A 44 9.01 -36.52 -16.87
N TYR A 45 7.77 -36.57 -16.37
CA TYR A 45 7.47 -37.27 -15.12
C TYR A 45 7.77 -38.77 -15.20
N LEU A 46 7.46 -39.42 -16.33
CA LEU A 46 7.80 -40.83 -16.54
C LEU A 46 9.32 -41.04 -16.55
N CYS A 47 10.06 -40.20 -17.28
CA CYS A 47 11.52 -40.25 -17.33
C CYS A 47 12.14 -40.05 -15.93
N LEU A 48 11.67 -39.05 -15.17
CA LEU A 48 12.12 -38.80 -13.80
C LEU A 48 11.77 -39.94 -12.84
N SER A 49 10.59 -40.55 -12.99
CA SER A 49 10.19 -41.70 -12.18
C SER A 49 11.10 -42.91 -12.44
N LYS A 50 11.49 -43.15 -13.69
CA LYS A 50 12.40 -44.25 -14.05
C LYS A 50 13.82 -44.01 -13.57
N ILE A 51 14.30 -42.76 -13.62
CA ILE A 51 15.57 -42.39 -13.00
C ILE A 51 15.52 -42.65 -11.50
N ARG A 52 14.41 -42.27 -10.83
CA ARG A 52 14.23 -42.50 -9.40
C ARG A 52 14.19 -43.99 -9.05
N GLU A 53 13.44 -44.80 -9.79
CA GLU A 53 13.41 -46.26 -9.60
C GLU A 53 14.79 -46.88 -9.77
N PHE A 54 15.54 -46.46 -10.80
CA PHE A 54 16.91 -46.92 -11.02
C PHE A 54 17.87 -46.52 -9.91
N MET A 55 17.72 -45.30 -9.35
CA MET A 55 18.55 -44.83 -8.24
C MET A 55 18.23 -45.53 -6.90
N MET A 56 17.03 -46.09 -6.76
CA MET A 56 16.52 -46.70 -5.52
C MET A 56 16.62 -48.24 -5.52
N GLY A 57 17.43 -48.82 -6.41
CA GLY A 57 17.41 -50.23 -6.77
C GLY A 57 17.32 -51.26 -5.62
N GLY A 58 16.39 -52.20 -5.80
CA GLY A 58 16.48 -53.56 -5.26
C GLY A 58 15.89 -53.78 -3.87
N GLU A 59 14.56 -53.76 -3.72
CA GLU A 59 13.85 -54.60 -2.73
C GLU A 59 12.38 -54.78 -3.15
N GLU A 60 12.01 -56.02 -3.46
CA GLU A 60 10.66 -56.46 -3.81
C GLU A 60 9.79 -56.63 -2.54
N GLY A 61 8.58 -56.06 -2.50
CA GLY A 61 7.57 -56.50 -1.52
C GLY A 61 6.36 -55.61 -1.22
N LYS A 62 5.29 -55.78 -2.02
CA LYS A 62 3.84 -55.50 -1.76
C LYS A 62 3.28 -54.07 -1.94
N PRO A 63 1.99 -53.96 -2.35
CA PRO A 63 1.46 -52.80 -3.04
C PRO A 63 0.77 -51.81 -2.08
N GLU A 64 1.26 -50.57 -2.04
CA GLU A 64 0.55 -49.45 -1.41
C GLU A 64 -0.09 -48.55 -2.48
N GLU A 65 -1.36 -48.24 -2.24
CA GLU A 65 -2.20 -47.37 -3.04
C GLU A 65 -1.58 -45.97 -3.23
N HIS A 66 -1.78 -45.43 -4.44
CA HIS A 66 -1.26 -44.16 -4.93
C HIS A 66 -1.43 -42.96 -3.97
N LEU A 67 -0.33 -42.58 -3.31
CA LEU A 67 -0.14 -41.26 -2.71
C LEU A 67 0.54 -40.32 -3.71
N CYS A 68 -0.28 -39.47 -4.35
CA CYS A 68 0.17 -38.32 -5.13
C CYS A 68 0.57 -37.17 -4.16
N PRO A 69 1.73 -36.51 -4.32
CA PRO A 69 2.22 -35.53 -3.35
C PRO A 69 1.42 -34.23 -3.43
N LYS A 70 0.48 -34.06 -2.50
CA LYS A 70 -0.18 -32.79 -2.20
C LYS A 70 0.46 -32.16 -0.95
N SER A 71 0.68 -30.85 -1.02
CA SER A 71 0.83 -29.86 0.06
C SER A 71 2.08 -29.90 0.98
N TYR A 72 2.99 -28.94 0.78
CA TYR A 72 3.98 -28.50 1.78
C TYR A 72 3.80 -27.03 2.24
N LEU A 73 2.68 -26.36 1.94
CA LEU A 73 2.47 -24.93 2.27
C LEU A 73 1.14 -24.57 2.95
N SER A 74 0.47 -25.49 3.66
CA SER A 74 -0.80 -25.16 4.34
C SER A 74 -1.02 -25.78 5.72
N HIS A 75 0.01 -25.83 6.58
CA HIS A 75 -0.09 -25.91 8.05
C HIS A 75 0.84 -24.79 8.56
N TYR A 76 0.37 -23.59 8.93
CA TYR A 76 0.01 -23.17 10.28
C TYR A 76 -1.07 -22.08 10.30
N GLY A 77 -1.98 -22.17 11.25
CA GLY A 77 -2.99 -21.15 11.58
C GLY A 77 -3.90 -21.65 12.70
N VAL A 78 -3.97 -20.83 13.74
CA VAL A 78 -4.74 -20.93 14.99
C VAL A 78 -4.32 -22.02 15.99
N GLY A 79 -3.05 -22.39 16.04
CA GLY A 79 -2.56 -23.16 17.19
C GLY A 79 -1.08 -23.54 17.19
N ALA A 80 -0.30 -23.00 16.26
CA ALA A 80 1.15 -23.10 16.33
C ALA A 80 1.70 -21.83 16.94
N MET A 81 2.74 -22.01 17.75
CA MET A 81 3.48 -20.93 18.38
C MET A 81 4.08 -20.04 17.28
N ASP A 82 3.82 -18.73 17.35
CA ASP A 82 4.49 -17.82 16.42
C ASP A 82 5.99 -17.78 16.71
N PRO A 83 6.84 -17.47 15.72
CA PRO A 83 8.28 -17.63 15.88
C PRO A 83 8.88 -16.66 16.91
N LEU A 84 8.25 -15.49 17.13
CA LEU A 84 8.68 -14.54 18.17
C LEU A 84 8.38 -15.08 19.57
N THR A 85 7.21 -15.67 19.77
CA THR A 85 6.87 -16.36 21.01
C THR A 85 7.81 -17.54 21.28
N ALA A 86 8.18 -18.30 20.24
CA ALA A 86 9.15 -19.39 20.38
C ALA A 86 10.55 -18.90 20.77
N ILE A 87 11.00 -17.79 20.19
CA ILE A 87 12.30 -17.17 20.50
C ILE A 87 12.30 -16.60 21.92
N SER A 88 11.22 -15.92 22.31
CA SER A 88 11.04 -15.38 23.67
C SER A 88 11.08 -16.50 24.72
N LEU A 89 10.33 -17.57 24.49
CA LEU A 89 10.29 -18.72 25.40
C LEU A 89 11.66 -19.39 25.51
N ALA A 90 12.37 -19.56 24.40
CA ALA A 90 13.73 -20.09 24.40
C ALA A 90 14.72 -19.19 25.17
N GLY A 91 14.59 -17.87 25.04
CA GLY A 91 15.36 -16.88 25.82
C GLY A 91 15.09 -17.01 27.32
N ASN A 92 13.83 -17.11 27.73
CA ASN A 92 13.42 -17.29 29.13
C ASN A 92 13.99 -18.60 29.72
N ILE A 93 13.91 -19.70 28.97
CA ILE A 93 14.46 -21.00 29.39
C ILE A 93 15.99 -20.94 29.57
N LEU A 94 16.71 -20.34 28.61
CA LEU A 94 18.17 -20.21 28.71
C LEU A 94 18.60 -19.36 29.89
N THR A 95 17.89 -18.25 30.14
CA THR A 95 18.16 -17.36 31.27
C THR A 95 17.87 -18.06 32.59
N PHE A 96 16.78 -18.83 32.67
CA PHE A 96 16.47 -19.67 33.83
C PHE A 96 17.57 -20.69 34.11
N ILE A 97 18.08 -21.39 33.08
CA ILE A 97 19.16 -22.37 33.23
C ILE A 97 20.42 -21.70 33.78
N ASP A 98 20.82 -20.55 33.21
CA ASP A 98 22.01 -19.81 33.65
C ASP A 98 21.91 -19.36 35.12
N ILE A 99 20.78 -18.75 35.51
CA ILE A 99 20.54 -18.32 36.89
C ILE A 99 20.49 -19.51 37.83
N SER A 100 19.84 -20.61 37.45
CA SER A 100 19.80 -21.84 38.26
C SER A 100 21.20 -22.40 38.53
N TYR A 101 22.09 -22.41 37.52
CA TYR A 101 23.49 -22.78 37.69
C TYR A 101 24.23 -21.81 38.63
N ASN A 102 24.02 -20.50 38.47
CA ASN A 102 24.66 -19.48 39.32
C ASN A 102 24.19 -19.57 40.77
N VAL A 103 22.92 -19.87 41.01
CA VAL A 103 22.36 -20.13 42.35
C VAL A 103 23.02 -21.36 42.97
N ILE A 104 23.07 -22.49 42.27
CA ILE A 104 23.69 -23.74 42.80
C ILE A 104 25.18 -23.53 43.09
N SER A 105 25.89 -22.86 42.19
CA SER A 105 27.31 -22.50 42.36
C SER A 105 27.53 -21.55 43.54
N GLY A 106 26.67 -20.53 43.67
CA GLY A 106 26.67 -19.59 44.79
C GLY A 106 26.48 -20.29 46.13
N VAL A 107 25.47 -21.18 46.23
CA VAL A 107 25.23 -21.96 47.45
C VAL A 107 26.42 -22.85 47.79
N ASN A 108 27.04 -23.50 46.80
CA ASN A 108 28.25 -24.29 47.00
C ASN A 108 29.45 -23.47 47.50
N LYS A 109 29.62 -22.22 47.04
CA LYS A 109 30.70 -21.32 47.48
C LYS A 109 30.50 -20.85 48.91
N VAL A 110 29.28 -20.42 49.26
CA VAL A 110 28.91 -20.00 50.62
C VAL A 110 29.09 -21.14 51.64
N LEU A 111 28.84 -22.38 51.24
CA LEU A 111 29.02 -23.55 52.13
C LEU A 111 30.47 -24.02 52.24
N SER A 112 31.35 -23.61 51.33
CA SER A 112 32.78 -23.95 51.36
C SER A 112 33.63 -22.98 52.20
N THR A 113 33.07 -21.84 52.60
CA THR A 113 33.76 -20.81 53.39
C THR A 113 33.40 -20.93 54.88
N ALA A 114 34.42 -21.00 55.75
CA ALA A 114 34.26 -21.34 57.17
C ALA A 114 33.60 -20.26 58.05
N ASN A 115 33.35 -19.06 57.52
CA ASN A 115 32.70 -17.96 58.24
C ASN A 115 31.40 -17.57 57.51
N GLY A 116 30.26 -18.01 58.04
CA GLY A 116 28.92 -17.92 57.44
C GLY A 116 28.29 -16.52 57.27
N MET A 117 29.09 -15.48 57.03
CA MET A 117 28.62 -14.21 56.50
C MET A 117 29.67 -13.59 55.58
N THR A 118 29.39 -13.63 54.26
CA THR A 118 30.14 -12.92 53.22
C THR A 118 29.15 -12.11 52.36
N PRO A 119 29.62 -11.09 51.61
CA PRO A 119 28.84 -10.38 50.59
C PRO A 119 28.25 -11.29 49.48
N GLU A 120 28.61 -12.58 49.47
CA GLU A 120 28.02 -13.59 48.59
C GLU A 120 26.61 -13.99 49.01
N ASN A 121 26.23 -13.82 50.29
CA ASN A 121 24.87 -14.07 50.79
C ASN A 121 23.85 -13.04 50.27
N GLU A 122 24.29 -11.78 50.11
CA GLU A 122 23.50 -10.71 49.52
C GLU A 122 23.28 -10.96 48.02
N ARG A 123 24.34 -11.35 47.30
CA ARG A 123 24.27 -11.77 45.89
C ARG A 123 23.37 -12.99 45.65
N LEU A 124 23.42 -13.97 46.55
CA LEU A 124 22.54 -15.14 46.47
C LEU A 124 21.08 -14.77 46.64
N SER A 125 20.77 -13.84 47.54
CA SER A 125 19.40 -13.38 47.76
C SER A 125 18.84 -12.69 46.51
N VAL A 126 19.66 -11.87 45.84
CA VAL A 126 19.34 -11.25 44.54
C VAL A 126 19.10 -12.31 43.46
N LEU A 127 19.99 -13.30 43.30
CA LEU A 127 19.82 -14.36 42.29
C LEU A 127 18.56 -15.22 42.52
N VAL A 128 18.12 -15.37 43.77
CA VAL A 128 16.88 -16.09 44.11
C VAL A 128 15.65 -15.27 43.78
N GLU A 129 15.71 -13.96 43.94
CA GLU A 129 14.66 -13.03 43.50
C GLU A 129 14.57 -13.03 41.97
N ASP A 130 15.71 -12.96 41.27
CA ASP A 130 15.78 -13.08 39.79
C ASP A 130 15.23 -14.42 39.29
N LEU A 131 15.56 -15.54 39.97
CA LEU A 131 15.02 -16.87 39.66
C LEU A 131 13.49 -16.88 39.78
N SER A 132 12.94 -16.22 40.80
CA SER A 132 11.49 -16.14 41.01
C SER A 132 10.80 -15.28 39.94
N SER A 133 11.44 -14.20 39.49
CA SER A 133 10.93 -13.33 38.42
C SER A 133 10.84 -14.08 37.09
N ILE A 134 11.94 -14.69 36.64
CA ILE A 134 11.96 -15.39 35.33
C ILE A 134 11.07 -16.64 35.31
N THR A 135 10.83 -17.23 36.48
CA THR A 135 9.88 -18.35 36.60
C THR A 135 8.44 -17.93 36.27
N GLN A 136 8.06 -16.67 36.53
CA GLN A 136 6.76 -16.11 36.14
C GLN A 136 6.67 -15.91 34.62
N ASP A 137 7.81 -15.66 33.95
CA ASP A 137 7.89 -15.47 32.50
C ASP A 137 7.98 -16.79 31.71
N LEU A 138 8.16 -17.94 32.37
CA LEU A 138 8.08 -19.28 31.77
C LEU A 138 6.61 -19.69 31.58
N VAL A 139 5.94 -19.09 30.60
CA VAL A 139 4.53 -19.37 30.27
C VAL A 139 4.37 -20.82 29.79
N THR A 140 3.52 -21.61 30.45
CA THR A 140 3.32 -23.05 30.17
C THR A 140 2.17 -23.36 29.21
N ASP A 141 1.24 -22.43 29.02
CA ASP A 141 -0.02 -22.64 28.28
C ASP A 141 0.03 -22.07 26.85
N ILE A 142 1.15 -22.28 26.15
CA ILE A 142 1.32 -21.78 24.78
C ILE A 142 0.85 -22.87 23.79
N PRO A 143 -0.07 -22.57 22.85
CA PRO A 143 -0.52 -23.52 21.86
C PRO A 143 0.63 -23.95 20.94
N ALA A 144 0.94 -25.25 20.94
CA ALA A 144 2.05 -25.85 20.22
C ALA A 144 1.57 -26.97 19.29
N GLN A 145 1.95 -26.93 18.01
CA GLN A 145 1.56 -27.91 17.01
C GLN A 145 2.70 -28.78 16.50
N THR A 146 3.90 -28.22 16.34
CA THR A 146 5.06 -29.02 15.94
C THR A 146 5.62 -29.82 17.10
N GLU A 147 6.29 -30.93 16.76
CA GLU A 147 7.02 -31.71 17.76
C GLU A 147 8.09 -30.85 18.46
N ASN A 148 8.72 -29.91 17.74
CA ASN A 148 9.68 -28.98 18.34
C ASN A 148 9.01 -27.98 19.30
N GLU A 149 7.86 -27.39 18.96
CA GLU A 149 7.12 -26.47 19.83
C GLU A 149 6.59 -27.17 21.08
N LYS A 150 6.03 -28.38 20.93
CA LYS A 150 5.51 -29.16 22.07
C LYS A 150 6.61 -29.47 23.08
N GLN A 151 7.79 -29.84 22.57
CA GLN A 151 8.94 -30.10 23.42
C GLN A 151 9.51 -28.82 24.05
N LEU A 152 9.43 -27.67 23.37
CA LEU A 152 9.80 -26.38 23.95
C LEU A 152 8.86 -25.99 25.11
N CYS A 153 7.54 -26.14 24.95
CA CYS A 153 6.57 -25.95 26.03
C CYS A 153 6.78 -26.94 27.18
N ALA A 154 7.06 -28.21 26.87
CA ALA A 154 7.37 -29.21 27.89
C ALA A 154 8.66 -28.86 28.65
N LEU A 155 9.66 -28.31 27.97
CA LEU A 155 10.89 -27.84 28.60
C LEU A 155 10.63 -26.66 29.53
N ALA A 156 9.78 -25.70 29.12
CA ALA A 156 9.35 -24.59 29.97
C ALA A 156 8.61 -25.08 31.23
N ALA A 157 7.66 -26.00 31.08
CA ALA A 157 6.93 -26.60 32.21
C ALA A 157 7.86 -27.36 33.17
N ASN A 158 8.86 -28.08 32.62
CA ASN A 158 9.88 -28.75 33.42
C ASN A 158 10.78 -27.77 34.18
N CYS A 159 11.14 -26.63 33.56
CA CYS A 159 11.88 -25.55 34.21
C CYS A 159 11.04 -24.90 35.32
N HIS A 160 9.75 -24.66 35.07
CA HIS A 160 8.82 -24.15 36.08
C HIS A 160 8.71 -25.10 37.29
N SER A 161 8.59 -26.41 37.06
CA SER A 161 8.60 -27.41 38.15
C SER A 161 9.93 -27.42 38.92
N LEU A 162 11.06 -27.42 38.21
CA LEU A 162 12.40 -27.41 38.82
C LEU A 162 12.65 -26.12 39.63
N SER A 163 12.13 -24.98 39.19
CA SER A 163 12.20 -23.72 39.92
C SER A 163 11.53 -23.83 41.29
N GLY A 164 10.39 -24.53 41.38
CA GLY A 164 9.67 -24.77 42.62
C GLY A 164 10.47 -25.66 43.58
N GLU A 165 11.14 -26.68 43.05
CA GLU A 165 12.07 -27.53 43.83
C GLU A 165 13.24 -26.69 44.37
N LEU A 166 13.91 -25.90 43.52
CA LEU A 166 15.00 -25.00 43.89
C LEU A 166 14.55 -23.98 44.94
N TYR A 167 13.39 -23.35 44.76
CA TYR A 167 12.83 -22.38 45.69
C TYR A 167 12.52 -23.00 47.06
N GLN A 168 11.97 -24.22 47.10
CA GLN A 168 11.73 -24.94 48.36
C GLN A 168 13.04 -25.28 49.09
N ILE A 169 14.07 -25.66 48.34
CA ILE A 169 15.42 -25.89 48.88
C ILE A 169 15.97 -24.58 49.48
N LEU A 170 15.91 -23.48 48.74
CA LEU A 170 16.41 -22.16 49.16
C LEU A 170 15.61 -21.56 50.33
N ARG A 171 14.29 -21.72 50.35
CA ARG A 171 13.43 -21.25 51.45
C ARG A 171 13.72 -21.99 52.75
N ARG A 172 14.01 -23.29 52.70
CA ARG A 172 14.47 -24.06 53.86
C ARG A 172 15.82 -23.57 54.38
N LEU A 173 16.64 -22.93 53.54
CA LEU A 173 17.90 -22.28 53.93
C LEU A 173 17.66 -20.87 54.54
N ARG A 174 16.60 -20.14 54.14
CA ARG A 174 16.31 -18.74 54.54
C ARG A 174 15.62 -18.57 55.91
N VAL A 175 15.03 -19.62 56.49
CA VAL A 175 14.25 -19.51 57.74
C VAL A 175 15.10 -19.79 58.98
N GLY A 176 15.67 -18.73 59.58
CA GLY A 176 16.16 -18.80 60.96
C GLY A 176 17.08 -17.64 61.38
N ASP A 177 16.61 -16.82 62.31
CA ASP A 177 17.38 -15.72 62.88
C ASP A 177 18.46 -16.19 63.89
N LYS A 178 19.60 -15.49 63.88
CA LYS A 178 20.79 -15.46 64.77
C LYS A 178 21.66 -16.73 64.99
N LYS A 179 22.85 -16.65 64.36
CA LYS A 179 24.22 -17.06 64.77
C LYS A 179 24.60 -18.53 65.04
N SER A 180 23.69 -19.50 65.21
CA SER A 180 24.11 -20.89 65.58
C SER A 180 23.58 -22.02 64.69
N LYS A 181 23.00 -21.72 63.52
CA LYS A 181 22.26 -22.73 62.72
C LYS A 181 22.87 -23.06 61.35
N TRP A 182 23.93 -22.37 60.95
CA TRP A 182 24.62 -22.64 59.67
C TRP A 182 25.44 -23.94 59.68
N GLU A 183 25.89 -24.42 60.85
CA GLU A 183 26.53 -25.74 60.96
C GLU A 183 25.53 -26.89 60.71
N GLY A 184 24.29 -26.78 61.20
CA GLY A 184 23.21 -27.72 60.89
C GLY A 184 22.78 -27.66 59.41
N LEU A 185 22.97 -26.51 58.76
CA LEU A 185 22.74 -26.29 57.33
C LEU A 185 23.84 -26.90 56.45
N VAL A 186 25.12 -26.78 56.85
CA VAL A 186 26.26 -27.46 56.21
C VAL A 186 26.07 -28.97 56.27
N VAL A 187 25.63 -29.49 57.43
CA VAL A 187 25.33 -30.92 57.61
C VAL A 187 24.17 -31.38 56.73
N LYS A 188 23.10 -30.57 56.59
CA LYS A 188 21.93 -30.92 55.77
C LYS A 188 22.18 -30.76 54.27
N TRP A 189 22.94 -29.75 53.82
CA TRP A 189 23.39 -29.66 52.43
C TRP A 189 24.35 -30.78 52.07
N HIS A 190 25.30 -31.12 52.95
CA HIS A 190 26.13 -32.31 52.76
C HIS A 190 25.30 -33.61 52.78
N SER A 191 24.22 -33.68 53.55
CA SER A 191 23.24 -34.78 53.48
C SER A 191 22.55 -34.84 52.12
N MET A 192 22.03 -33.71 51.61
CA MET A 192 21.37 -33.64 50.29
C MET A 192 22.35 -33.93 49.14
N ARG A 193 23.61 -33.51 49.27
CA ARG A 193 24.70 -33.83 48.34
C ARG A 193 25.08 -35.31 48.39
N LYS A 194 25.00 -35.95 49.57
CA LYS A 194 25.15 -37.41 49.74
C LYS A 194 23.93 -38.19 49.25
N GLU A 195 22.72 -37.61 49.32
CA GLU A 195 21.47 -38.17 48.78
C GLU A 195 21.34 -38.06 47.26
N LYS A 196 22.34 -37.50 46.57
CA LYS A 196 22.40 -37.31 45.11
C LYS A 196 21.33 -36.34 44.55
N GLU A 197 20.66 -35.55 45.39
CA GLU A 197 19.59 -34.63 44.95
C GLU A 197 20.15 -33.44 44.16
N ILE A 198 21.22 -32.78 44.63
CA ILE A 198 21.83 -31.64 43.91
C ILE A 198 22.50 -32.11 42.61
N ASP A 199 23.22 -33.22 42.65
CA ASP A 199 23.80 -33.84 41.46
C ASP A 199 22.72 -34.25 40.44
N SER A 200 21.49 -34.54 40.90
CA SER A 200 20.33 -34.80 40.05
C SER A 200 19.82 -33.52 39.39
N ILE A 201 19.76 -32.40 40.13
CA ILE A 201 19.37 -31.09 39.60
C ILE A 201 20.38 -30.59 38.56
N GLU A 202 21.68 -30.66 38.83
CA GLU A 202 22.72 -30.27 37.87
C GLU A 202 22.67 -31.11 36.58
N ARG A 203 22.40 -32.43 36.70
CA ARG A 203 22.19 -33.31 35.54
C ARG A 203 20.93 -32.97 34.76
N ARG A 204 19.84 -32.59 35.43
CA ARG A 204 18.59 -32.13 34.79
C ARG A 204 18.80 -30.82 34.05
N LEU A 205 19.46 -29.84 34.66
CA LEU A 205 19.80 -28.56 34.03
C LEU A 205 20.68 -28.75 32.78
N HIS A 206 21.67 -29.64 32.85
CA HIS A 206 22.50 -29.98 31.69
C HIS A 206 21.67 -30.67 30.60
N GLY A 207 20.76 -31.56 30.99
CA GLY A 207 19.81 -32.20 30.09
C GLY A 207 18.88 -31.19 29.40
N TYR A 208 18.41 -30.17 30.12
CA TYR A 208 17.58 -29.10 29.56
C TYR A 208 18.37 -28.20 28.61
N GLN A 209 19.63 -27.89 28.95
CA GLN A 209 20.55 -27.13 28.10
C GLN A 209 20.79 -27.84 26.75
N SER A 210 21.10 -29.14 26.76
CA SER A 210 21.30 -29.88 25.50
C SER A 210 20.03 -29.93 24.65
N GLN A 211 18.86 -30.06 25.28
CA GLN A 211 17.57 -30.09 24.58
C GLN A 211 17.25 -28.74 23.92
N ILE A 212 17.42 -27.61 24.63
CA ILE A 212 17.13 -26.28 24.06
C ILE A 212 18.09 -25.94 22.91
N LEU A 213 19.38 -26.30 23.03
CA LEU A 213 20.37 -26.03 21.98
C LEU A 213 20.08 -26.78 20.67
N ILE A 214 19.64 -28.04 20.75
CA ILE A 214 19.21 -28.80 19.56
C ILE A 214 18.00 -28.13 18.89
N ARG A 215 17.05 -27.62 19.68
CA ARG A 215 15.83 -26.98 19.15
C ARG A 215 16.15 -25.62 18.51
N LEU A 216 17.00 -24.81 19.15
CA LEU A 216 17.50 -23.56 18.58
C LEU A 216 18.28 -23.79 17.28
N GLN A 217 19.07 -24.86 17.20
CA GLN A 217 19.74 -25.23 15.95
C GLN A 217 18.74 -25.49 14.83
N VAL A 218 17.65 -26.22 15.08
CA VAL A 218 16.61 -26.44 14.06
C VAL A 218 15.92 -25.12 13.66
N MET A 219 15.75 -24.19 14.60
CA MET A 219 15.16 -22.87 14.34
C MET A 219 16.07 -21.96 13.51
N PHE A 220 17.39 -22.02 13.71
CA PHE A 220 18.40 -21.12 13.10
C PHE A 220 19.35 -21.83 12.10
N SER A 221 19.05 -23.05 11.67
CA SER A 221 19.88 -23.82 10.73
C SER A 221 19.61 -23.41 9.28
N GLN A 222 20.69 -23.13 8.55
CA GLN A 222 20.68 -22.82 7.10
C GLN A 222 20.62 -24.08 6.22
N LYS A 223 20.86 -25.28 6.76
CA LYS A 223 21.00 -26.55 6.00
C LYS A 223 19.75 -27.43 5.97
N THR A 224 18.79 -27.17 6.85
CA THR A 224 17.49 -27.85 6.86
C THR A 224 16.62 -27.18 5.81
N ASP A 225 16.06 -27.96 4.87
CA ASP A 225 15.23 -27.55 3.72
C ASP A 225 14.67 -26.12 3.85
N GLU A 226 15.03 -25.24 2.91
CA GLU A 226 14.66 -23.81 2.84
C GLU A 226 13.17 -23.52 3.09
N GLN A 227 12.29 -24.52 3.03
CA GLN A 227 10.85 -24.39 3.20
C GLN A 227 10.34 -24.56 4.65
N ASN A 228 11.14 -25.10 5.60
CA ASN A 228 10.61 -25.68 6.85
C ASN A 228 10.96 -24.99 8.19
N SER A 229 11.85 -23.99 8.26
CA SER A 229 12.07 -23.26 9.53
C SER A 229 11.20 -22.01 9.65
N LEU A 230 10.44 -21.93 10.75
CA LEU A 230 9.49 -20.86 11.04
C LEU A 230 10.16 -19.47 11.13
N VAL A 231 11.36 -19.40 11.69
CA VAL A 231 12.15 -18.16 11.85
C VAL A 231 12.65 -17.64 10.50
N ASN A 232 13.16 -18.50 9.62
CA ASN A 232 13.63 -18.07 8.29
C ASN A 232 12.49 -17.52 7.45
N ARG A 233 11.29 -18.10 7.54
CA ARG A 233 10.10 -17.58 6.84
C ARG A 233 9.68 -16.20 7.33
N GLN A 234 9.73 -15.95 8.64
CA GLN A 234 9.43 -14.62 9.20
C GLN A 234 10.51 -13.60 8.83
N LEU A 235 11.78 -14.01 8.84
CA LEU A 235 12.89 -13.19 8.35
C LEU A 235 12.73 -12.86 6.88
N GLU A 236 12.34 -13.82 6.04
CA GLU A 236 12.05 -13.59 4.62
C GLU A 236 10.85 -12.65 4.43
N ALA A 237 9.78 -12.81 5.20
CA ALA A 237 8.63 -11.91 5.19
C ALA A 237 9.07 -10.47 5.51
N LEU A 238 9.78 -10.26 6.63
CA LEU A 238 10.29 -8.96 7.02
C LEU A 238 11.32 -8.39 6.04
N ARG A 239 12.16 -9.25 5.44
CA ARG A 239 13.08 -8.85 4.36
C ARG A 239 12.30 -8.42 3.12
N SER A 240 11.23 -9.12 2.76
CA SER A 240 10.40 -8.78 1.60
C SER A 240 9.62 -7.49 1.81
N GLU A 241 9.05 -7.29 3.00
CA GLU A 241 8.40 -6.05 3.41
C GLU A 241 9.41 -4.91 3.46
N GLY A 242 10.56 -5.12 4.10
CA GLY A 242 11.65 -4.16 4.19
C GLY A 242 12.21 -3.78 2.82
N LYS A 243 12.34 -4.73 1.88
CA LYS A 243 12.71 -4.45 0.49
C LYS A 243 11.64 -3.67 -0.26
N ALA A 244 10.36 -4.05 -0.12
CA ALA A 244 9.24 -3.34 -0.75
C ALA A 244 9.15 -1.89 -0.28
N LEU A 245 9.40 -1.67 1.02
CA LEU A 245 9.42 -0.36 1.65
C LEU A 245 10.80 0.32 1.59
N GLN A 246 11.83 -0.27 0.95
CA GLN A 246 13.23 0.20 0.91
C GLN A 246 13.79 0.64 2.29
N ASN A 247 13.47 -0.11 3.34
CA ASN A 247 13.87 0.16 4.72
C ASN A 247 15.30 -0.36 5.01
N GLN A 248 16.12 0.44 5.70
CA GLN A 248 17.50 0.11 6.08
C GLN A 248 17.62 -0.87 7.27
N SER A 249 16.55 -1.19 7.99
CA SER A 249 16.62 -2.05 9.20
C SER A 249 16.99 -3.53 8.97
N THR A 250 17.08 -3.99 7.72
CA THR A 250 17.30 -5.41 7.42
C THR A 250 18.72 -5.90 7.71
N THR A 251 19.71 -5.00 7.67
CA THR A 251 21.13 -5.33 7.92
C THR A 251 21.41 -5.71 9.38
N GLN A 252 20.86 -4.96 10.34
CA GLN A 252 21.01 -5.25 11.78
C GLN A 252 20.43 -6.61 12.14
N LEU A 253 19.28 -6.95 11.54
CA LEU A 253 18.60 -8.22 11.76
C LEU A 253 19.37 -9.41 11.14
N ASP A 254 20.06 -9.18 10.00
CA ASP A 254 20.95 -10.18 9.41
C ASP A 254 22.22 -10.43 10.27
N GLU A 255 22.82 -9.37 10.83
CA GLU A 255 23.97 -9.47 11.75
C GLU A 255 23.62 -10.23 13.03
N LEU A 256 22.45 -9.93 13.64
CA LEU A 256 21.96 -10.63 14.83
C LEU A 256 21.67 -12.10 14.53
N TYR A 257 21.06 -12.40 13.39
CA TYR A 257 20.82 -13.78 12.98
C TYR A 257 22.12 -14.58 12.87
N GLN A 258 23.15 -14.03 12.21
CA GLN A 258 24.46 -14.70 12.10
C GLN A 258 25.14 -14.88 13.46
N THR A 259 25.01 -13.90 14.36
CA THR A 259 25.53 -13.98 15.72
C THR A 259 24.89 -15.12 16.51
N ILE A 260 23.56 -15.28 16.42
CA ILE A 260 22.85 -16.38 17.08
C ILE A 260 23.25 -17.74 16.48
N SER A 261 23.28 -17.86 15.15
CA SER A 261 23.67 -19.11 14.48
C SER A 261 25.09 -19.55 14.85
N THR A 262 26.05 -18.63 14.93
CA THR A 262 27.43 -18.93 15.32
C THR A 262 27.54 -19.35 16.78
N LEU A 263 26.84 -18.67 17.70
CA LEU A 263 26.80 -19.03 19.12
C LEU A 263 26.20 -20.43 19.34
N VAL A 264 25.07 -20.74 18.69
CA VAL A 264 24.43 -22.07 18.77
C VAL A 264 25.37 -23.18 18.30
N ASN A 265 26.07 -22.98 17.17
CA ASN A 265 27.02 -23.96 16.64
C ASN A 265 28.26 -24.14 17.54
N SER A 266 28.75 -23.08 18.17
CA SER A 266 29.90 -23.14 19.08
C SER A 266 29.58 -23.92 20.36
N LEU A 267 28.37 -23.75 20.92
CA LEU A 267 27.95 -24.38 22.16
C LEU A 267 27.68 -25.89 22.02
N GLN A 268 27.35 -26.36 20.82
CA GLN A 268 27.19 -27.79 20.54
C GLN A 268 28.51 -28.51 20.23
N SER A 269 29.48 -27.82 19.62
CA SER A 269 30.77 -28.43 19.24
C SER A 269 31.76 -28.58 20.40
N ALA A 270 31.45 -28.00 21.57
CA ALA A 270 32.23 -28.15 22.80
C ALA A 270 31.40 -28.73 23.97
N PRO A 271 30.97 -30.01 23.94
CA PRO A 271 30.12 -30.58 25.00
C PRO A 271 30.86 -30.91 26.32
N GLY A 272 32.15 -30.56 26.47
CA GLY A 272 32.99 -31.28 27.43
C GLY A 272 34.13 -30.55 28.15
N GLN A 273 34.43 -29.27 27.89
CA GLN A 273 35.54 -28.60 28.57
C GLN A 273 35.26 -27.12 28.82
N ASP A 274 34.72 -26.80 30.00
CA ASP A 274 35.43 -25.95 30.97
C ASP A 274 34.68 -25.84 32.30
N LYS A 275 35.26 -26.42 33.36
CA LYS A 275 34.82 -26.31 34.74
C LYS A 275 35.32 -25.00 35.40
N SER A 276 35.27 -23.88 34.70
CA SER A 276 35.69 -22.57 35.21
C SER A 276 34.49 -21.63 35.37
N HIS A 277 33.53 -22.02 36.21
CA HIS A 277 32.42 -21.16 36.65
C HIS A 277 32.94 -20.02 37.56
N GLY A 278 33.51 -18.98 36.94
CA GLY A 278 34.15 -17.86 37.63
C GLY A 278 33.96 -16.47 37.04
N SER A 279 33.52 -16.30 35.78
CA SER A 279 33.34 -14.97 35.18
C SER A 279 31.90 -14.70 34.76
N GLN A 280 31.40 -13.50 35.10
CA GLN A 280 30.02 -13.02 35.04
C GLN A 280 29.33 -13.00 33.65
N GLN A 281 29.84 -13.63 32.59
CA GLN A 281 29.14 -13.73 31.31
C GLN A 281 29.48 -15.06 30.61
N GLY A 282 28.76 -16.13 30.98
CA GLY A 282 28.82 -17.40 30.27
C GLY A 282 28.25 -17.30 28.84
N PRO A 283 28.63 -18.23 27.93
CA PRO A 283 28.09 -18.26 26.56
C PRO A 283 26.57 -18.39 26.47
N LEU A 284 25.93 -19.02 27.47
CA LEU A 284 24.47 -19.16 27.56
C LEU A 284 23.77 -17.83 27.83
N ALA A 285 24.28 -17.02 28.75
CA ALA A 285 23.76 -15.68 29.03
C ALA A 285 23.85 -14.77 27.78
N LYS A 286 24.95 -14.89 27.02
CA LYS A 286 25.12 -14.16 25.74
C LYS A 286 24.10 -14.60 24.67
N LEU A 287 23.84 -15.92 24.57
CA LEU A 287 22.84 -16.45 23.65
C LEU A 287 21.42 -16.02 24.03
N GLY A 288 21.08 -16.06 25.33
CA GLY A 288 19.81 -15.55 25.85
C GLY A 288 19.59 -14.08 25.51
N ALA A 289 20.58 -13.22 25.81
CA ALA A 289 20.53 -11.80 25.48
C ALA A 289 20.34 -11.53 23.97
N SER A 290 21.05 -12.29 23.13
CA SER A 290 20.94 -12.16 21.66
C SER A 290 19.55 -12.54 21.14
N LEU A 291 18.88 -13.54 21.76
CA LEU A 291 17.53 -13.94 21.39
C LEU A 291 16.48 -12.89 21.77
N PHE A 292 16.62 -12.24 22.94
CA PHE A 292 15.77 -11.11 23.33
C PHE A 292 15.98 -9.89 22.43
N GLU A 293 17.23 -9.60 22.07
CA GLU A 293 17.56 -8.54 21.13
C GLU A 293 16.94 -8.80 19.76
N PHE A 294 17.04 -10.04 19.27
CA PHE A 294 16.40 -10.46 18.02
C PHE A 294 14.87 -10.27 18.06
N GLN A 295 14.21 -10.67 19.14
CA GLN A 295 12.76 -10.44 19.32
C GLN A 295 12.43 -8.94 19.27
N THR A 296 13.17 -8.12 20.03
CA THR A 296 12.96 -6.68 20.12
C THR A 296 13.11 -5.99 18.77
N VAL A 297 14.18 -6.30 18.03
CA VAL A 297 14.45 -5.77 16.69
C VAL A 297 13.36 -6.22 15.72
N THR A 298 12.98 -7.49 15.73
CA THR A 298 11.97 -8.06 14.83
C THR A 298 10.59 -7.42 15.06
N THR A 299 10.17 -7.23 16.32
CA THR A 299 8.93 -6.53 16.66
C THR A 299 8.99 -5.06 16.26
N SER A 300 10.12 -4.39 16.49
CA SER A 300 10.30 -2.98 16.12
C SER A 300 10.23 -2.78 14.60
N ILE A 301 10.85 -3.67 13.81
CA ILE A 301 10.79 -3.62 12.33
C ILE A 301 9.36 -3.82 11.86
N SER A 302 8.64 -4.81 12.41
CA SER A 302 7.24 -5.06 12.05
C SER A 302 6.34 -3.86 12.34
N ARG A 303 6.48 -3.24 13.51
CA ARG A 303 5.75 -2.00 13.86
C ARG A 303 6.11 -0.83 12.94
N GLY A 304 7.40 -0.66 12.66
CA GLY A 304 7.90 0.39 11.76
C GLY A 304 7.35 0.24 10.34
N ASN A 305 7.40 -0.98 9.79
CA ASN A 305 6.83 -1.28 8.48
C ASN A 305 5.33 -0.95 8.44
N LYS A 306 4.58 -1.24 9.50
CA LYS A 306 3.15 -0.93 9.54
C LYS A 306 2.85 0.56 9.49
N ILE A 307 3.63 1.38 10.20
CA ILE A 307 3.48 2.84 10.17
C ILE A 307 3.88 3.39 8.79
N LEU A 308 4.93 2.84 8.17
CA LEU A 308 5.31 3.19 6.80
C LEU A 308 4.19 2.88 5.79
N GLU A 309 3.50 1.73 5.92
CA GLU A 309 2.33 1.41 5.09
C GLU A 309 1.19 2.43 5.26
N LEU A 310 0.95 2.93 6.48
CA LEU A 310 -0.10 3.93 6.76
C LEU A 310 0.24 5.32 6.20
N LEU A 311 1.52 5.67 6.15
CA LEU A 311 2.01 6.92 5.54
C LEU A 311 2.01 6.86 4.01
N ALA A 312 2.29 5.68 3.44
CA ALA A 312 2.31 5.46 2.01
C ALA A 312 0.94 5.68 1.35
N PHE A 313 0.95 6.26 0.14
CA PHE A 313 -0.24 6.37 -0.71
C PHE A 313 0.11 6.04 -2.15
N LYS A 314 -0.87 5.56 -2.92
CA LYS A 314 -0.66 4.92 -4.23
C LYS A 314 0.11 5.78 -5.23
N SER A 315 -0.12 7.09 -5.22
CA SER A 315 0.46 8.02 -6.19
C SER A 315 1.74 8.70 -5.72
N MET A 316 2.30 8.32 -4.56
CA MET A 316 3.41 9.03 -3.90
C MET A 316 4.58 9.38 -4.83
N TYR A 317 4.97 8.47 -5.71
CA TYR A 317 6.08 8.66 -6.67
C TYR A 317 5.63 8.91 -8.11
N SER A 318 4.32 8.94 -8.39
CA SER A 318 3.80 8.98 -9.76
C SER A 318 4.29 10.19 -10.56
N ARG A 319 4.51 11.33 -9.89
CA ARG A 319 5.03 12.53 -10.55
C ARG A 319 6.49 12.37 -10.94
N GLU A 320 7.32 11.97 -9.98
CA GLU A 320 8.75 11.70 -10.21
C GLU A 320 8.94 10.70 -11.35
N ASP A 321 8.12 9.64 -11.37
CA ASP A 321 8.12 8.61 -12.43
C ASP A 321 7.67 9.15 -13.80
N SER A 322 6.76 10.13 -13.82
CA SER A 322 6.25 10.76 -15.05
C SER A 322 7.26 11.73 -15.69
N ILE A 323 8.20 12.26 -14.90
CA ILE A 323 9.19 13.21 -15.39
C ILE A 323 10.27 12.42 -16.15
N GLY A 324 10.44 12.73 -17.45
CA GLY A 324 11.54 12.19 -18.25
C GLY A 324 12.90 12.57 -17.67
N ASN A 325 13.91 11.72 -17.91
CA ASN A 325 15.28 12.03 -17.51
C ASN A 325 15.78 13.25 -18.28
N ALA A 326 16.71 14.00 -17.68
CA ALA A 326 17.40 15.07 -18.41
C ALA A 326 18.14 14.48 -19.62
N GLU A 327 18.05 15.16 -20.76
CA GLU A 327 18.82 14.79 -21.95
C GLU A 327 20.33 14.87 -21.64
N SER A 328 21.12 13.99 -22.26
CA SER A 328 22.57 13.88 -22.01
C SER A 328 23.28 15.25 -22.07
N GLY A 329 24.08 15.59 -21.06
CA GLY A 329 24.80 16.87 -21.01
C GLY A 329 23.98 18.07 -20.51
N THR A 330 22.67 17.92 -20.27
CA THR A 330 21.79 18.99 -19.76
C THR A 330 21.85 19.03 -18.23
N PHE A 331 21.93 20.23 -17.63
CA PHE A 331 22.02 20.48 -16.18
C PHE A 331 23.26 19.91 -15.46
N GLU A 332 24.08 19.08 -16.11
CA GLU A 332 25.34 18.54 -15.57
C GLU A 332 26.28 19.64 -15.05
N TRP A 333 26.28 20.80 -15.72
CA TRP A 333 27.07 21.97 -15.33
C TRP A 333 26.81 22.45 -13.89
N MET A 334 25.67 22.14 -13.29
CA MET A 334 25.34 22.55 -11.92
C MET A 334 26.05 21.70 -10.85
N VAL A 335 26.52 20.51 -11.20
CA VAL A 335 27.19 19.57 -10.29
C VAL A 335 28.61 19.20 -10.72
N ASP A 336 28.94 19.29 -12.01
CA ASP A 336 30.21 18.86 -12.56
C ASP A 336 31.31 19.93 -12.52
N GLU A 337 32.44 19.54 -11.93
CA GLU A 337 33.68 20.32 -11.90
C GLU A 337 34.52 20.18 -13.18
N LYS A 338 34.26 19.15 -14.01
CA LYS A 338 35.14 18.69 -15.09
C LYS A 338 34.85 19.29 -16.48
N SER A 339 33.96 20.27 -16.64
CA SER A 339 33.79 20.97 -17.92
C SER A 339 34.94 21.94 -18.25
N GLN A 340 36.13 21.74 -17.66
CA GLN A 340 37.35 22.49 -17.99
C GLN A 340 38.49 21.52 -18.29
N SER A 341 38.68 21.23 -19.58
CA SER A 341 39.99 20.92 -20.13
C SER A 341 40.04 21.31 -21.61
N VAL A 342 40.09 22.62 -21.89
CA VAL A 342 40.80 23.17 -23.06
C VAL A 342 41.50 24.47 -22.63
N ASP A 343 42.33 24.40 -21.59
CA ASP A 343 43.48 25.30 -21.46
C ASP A 343 44.71 24.41 -21.59
N ASP A 344 45.00 24.01 -22.83
CA ASP A 344 46.30 23.46 -23.19
C ASP A 344 47.32 24.63 -23.19
N PRO A 345 48.33 24.63 -22.30
CA PRO A 345 49.36 25.68 -22.26
C PRO A 345 50.20 25.77 -23.54
N SER A 346 50.01 24.85 -24.49
CA SER A 346 50.71 24.79 -25.78
C SER A 346 50.21 25.80 -26.81
N ASN A 347 49.02 26.40 -26.64
CA ASN A 347 48.51 27.40 -27.59
C ASN A 347 48.87 28.82 -27.11
N PRO A 348 49.64 29.60 -27.90
CA PRO A 348 49.95 30.98 -27.54
C PRO A 348 48.67 31.82 -27.49
N PRO A 349 48.62 32.90 -26.68
CA PRO A 349 47.47 33.79 -26.66
C PRO A 349 47.31 34.39 -28.05
N LEU A 350 46.26 33.98 -28.76
CA LEU A 350 45.88 34.60 -30.03
C LEU A 350 45.68 36.09 -29.78
N GLU A 351 46.51 36.90 -30.42
CA GLU A 351 46.33 38.35 -30.49
C GLU A 351 44.92 38.68 -31.00
N PRO A 352 44.35 39.84 -30.60
CA PRO A 352 43.02 40.24 -31.02
C PRO A 352 43.03 40.64 -32.50
N GLU A 353 42.94 39.66 -33.41
CA GLU A 353 42.64 39.94 -34.81
C GLU A 353 41.22 40.52 -34.93
N GLU A 354 41.17 41.71 -35.51
CA GLU A 354 39.95 42.45 -35.85
C GLU A 354 39.19 41.71 -36.96
N MET A 355 38.40 40.70 -36.58
CA MET A 355 37.49 40.01 -37.49
C MET A 355 36.07 40.59 -37.38
N TYR A 356 35.56 41.08 -38.52
CA TYR A 356 34.27 41.75 -38.69
C TYR A 356 33.06 40.90 -38.26
N GLY A 357 32.01 41.56 -37.76
CA GLY A 357 30.62 41.15 -38.02
C GLY A 357 29.83 40.43 -36.91
N GLU A 358 29.85 39.10 -36.90
CA GLU A 358 28.82 38.29 -36.21
C GLU A 358 29.37 37.35 -35.12
N GLY A 359 30.55 36.75 -35.33
CA GLY A 359 31.18 35.84 -34.36
C GLY A 359 31.58 36.49 -33.01
N ARG A 360 31.63 37.83 -32.95
CA ARG A 360 31.88 38.59 -31.70
C ARG A 360 30.68 38.58 -30.75
N ARG A 361 29.47 38.52 -31.30
CA ARG A 361 28.21 38.55 -30.52
C ARG A 361 27.92 37.17 -29.95
N GLU A 362 28.19 36.13 -30.73
CA GLU A 362 28.07 34.73 -30.37
C GLU A 362 29.00 34.34 -29.21
N LYS A 363 30.30 34.66 -29.31
CA LYS A 363 31.27 34.43 -28.23
C LYS A 363 30.97 35.23 -26.96
N ARG A 364 30.19 36.33 -27.04
CA ARG A 364 29.88 37.18 -25.89
C ARG A 364 28.79 36.58 -25.00
N TRP A 365 27.70 36.05 -25.56
CA TRP A 365 26.64 35.47 -24.72
C TRP A 365 27.04 34.12 -24.15
N LEU A 366 27.82 33.32 -24.90
CA LEU A 366 28.38 32.06 -24.40
C LEU A 366 29.26 32.29 -23.15
N ARG A 367 30.16 33.28 -23.21
CA ARG A 367 30.97 33.71 -22.05
C ARG A 367 30.12 34.24 -20.89
N LYS A 368 29.09 35.03 -21.18
CA LYS A 368 28.17 35.55 -20.15
C LYS A 368 27.43 34.40 -19.45
N GLN A 369 26.93 33.44 -20.22
CA GLN A 369 26.21 32.30 -19.69
C GLN A 369 27.14 31.37 -18.90
N GLU A 370 28.35 31.11 -19.41
CA GLU A 370 29.37 30.33 -18.70
C GLU A 370 29.73 30.97 -17.36
N SER A 371 29.91 32.30 -17.32
CA SER A 371 30.13 33.05 -16.08
C SER A 371 28.94 32.96 -15.11
N LEU A 372 27.71 33.08 -15.60
CA LEU A 372 26.50 32.95 -14.78
C LEU A 372 26.36 31.54 -14.22
N ARG A 373 26.51 30.51 -15.07
CA ARG A 373 26.50 29.10 -14.66
C ARG A 373 27.58 28.80 -13.65
N LYS A 374 28.78 29.35 -13.82
CA LYS A 374 29.88 29.19 -12.86
C LYS A 374 29.52 29.80 -11.50
N CYS A 375 29.00 31.03 -11.47
CA CYS A 375 28.55 31.68 -10.23
C CYS A 375 27.45 30.89 -9.54
N THR A 376 26.41 30.50 -10.28
CA THR A 376 25.30 29.69 -9.75
C THR A 376 25.76 28.32 -9.27
N ARG A 377 26.68 27.66 -9.98
CA ARG A 377 27.28 26.40 -9.55
C ARG A 377 28.03 26.60 -8.23
N GLU A 378 28.88 27.62 -8.14
CA GLU A 378 29.62 27.93 -6.92
C GLU A 378 28.68 28.22 -5.74
N GLU A 379 27.60 28.98 -5.96
CA GLU A 379 26.55 29.23 -4.96
C GLU A 379 25.86 27.94 -4.53
N PHE A 380 25.44 27.09 -5.47
CA PHE A 380 24.76 25.83 -5.17
C PHE A 380 25.68 24.84 -4.45
N LEU A 381 26.91 24.65 -4.91
CA LEU A 381 27.88 23.77 -4.26
C LEU A 381 28.26 24.29 -2.86
N THR A 382 28.42 25.59 -2.69
CA THR A 382 28.65 26.21 -1.37
C THR A 382 27.44 25.98 -0.46
N TRP A 383 26.23 26.11 -1.00
CA TRP A 383 25.00 25.81 -0.26
C TRP A 383 24.94 24.35 0.16
N LEU A 384 25.31 23.39 -0.70
CA LEU A 384 25.39 21.96 -0.35
C LEU A 384 26.40 21.68 0.76
N ASP A 385 27.61 22.24 0.67
CA ASP A 385 28.71 21.93 1.60
C ASP A 385 28.55 22.62 2.96
N SER A 386 28.14 23.89 2.97
CA SER A 386 28.23 24.74 4.18
C SER A 386 27.09 25.75 4.36
N GLY A 387 26.25 25.96 3.34
CA GLY A 387 25.12 26.89 3.44
C GLY A 387 24.01 26.42 4.37
N ARG A 388 22.94 27.22 4.45
CA ARG A 388 21.74 26.97 5.26
C ARG A 388 20.49 27.44 4.52
N TYR A 389 19.33 27.21 5.12
CA TYR A 389 18.06 27.75 4.65
C TYR A 389 17.63 27.20 3.28
N ILE A 390 17.01 28.04 2.46
CA ILE A 390 16.31 27.64 1.25
C ILE A 390 17.14 27.99 0.02
N PHE A 391 17.31 27.03 -0.88
CA PHE A 391 17.74 27.23 -2.25
C PHE A 391 16.51 27.15 -3.18
N HIS A 392 16.06 28.30 -3.68
CA HIS A 392 14.87 28.43 -4.50
C HIS A 392 15.22 28.47 -5.99
N ILE A 393 14.79 27.45 -6.73
CA ILE A 393 14.87 27.36 -8.18
C ILE A 393 13.57 27.92 -8.79
N SER A 394 13.62 29.18 -9.22
CA SER A 394 12.52 29.84 -9.91
C SER A 394 12.66 29.73 -11.43
N GLY A 395 11.56 29.75 -12.16
CA GLY A 395 11.62 29.74 -13.62
C GLY A 395 10.27 29.69 -14.32
N LYS A 396 10.27 30.15 -15.57
CA LYS A 396 9.09 30.16 -16.45
C LYS A 396 8.51 28.75 -16.64
N ALA A 397 7.23 28.69 -17.03
CA ALA A 397 6.61 27.40 -17.34
C ALA A 397 7.35 26.73 -18.50
N GLY A 398 7.59 25.42 -18.42
CA GLY A 398 8.33 24.68 -19.45
C GLY A 398 9.85 24.97 -19.52
N SER A 399 10.45 25.62 -18.52
CA SER A 399 11.90 25.89 -18.47
C SER A 399 12.76 24.73 -17.92
N GLY A 400 12.18 23.56 -17.65
CA GLY A 400 12.93 22.38 -17.17
C GLY A 400 13.16 22.27 -15.65
N LYS A 401 12.43 23.03 -14.82
CA LYS A 401 12.56 22.98 -13.34
C LYS A 401 12.43 21.58 -12.75
N SER A 402 11.32 20.89 -13.04
CA SER A 402 11.06 19.54 -12.50
C SER A 402 12.09 18.52 -13.00
N THR A 403 12.56 18.68 -14.24
CA THR A 403 13.64 17.86 -14.82
C THR A 403 14.96 18.10 -14.07
N LEU A 404 15.30 19.36 -13.76
CA LEU A 404 16.46 19.71 -12.95
C LEU A 404 16.33 19.17 -11.51
N MET A 405 15.17 19.34 -10.86
CA MET A 405 14.94 18.83 -9.51
C MET A 405 15.12 17.32 -9.43
N LYS A 406 14.59 16.57 -10.41
CA LYS A 406 14.81 15.13 -10.54
C LYS A 406 16.30 14.81 -10.70
N PHE A 407 16.97 15.44 -11.67
CA PHE A 407 18.40 15.27 -11.92
C PHE A 407 19.26 15.49 -10.66
N LEU A 408 19.02 16.60 -9.94
CA LEU A 408 19.77 16.92 -8.72
C LEU A 408 19.48 15.92 -7.60
N SER A 409 18.23 15.48 -7.46
CA SER A 409 17.83 14.52 -6.42
C SER A 409 18.36 13.10 -6.65
N GLU A 410 18.64 12.73 -7.90
CA GLU A 410 19.24 11.43 -8.27
C GLU A 410 20.79 11.50 -8.33
N SER A 411 21.37 12.71 -8.26
CA SER A 411 22.80 12.91 -8.40
C SER A 411 23.59 12.40 -7.19
N SER A 412 24.44 11.40 -7.42
CA SER A 412 25.36 10.89 -6.41
C SER A 412 26.33 11.95 -5.87
N ARG A 413 26.65 12.98 -6.66
CA ARG A 413 27.52 14.09 -6.25
C ARG A 413 26.84 14.99 -5.23
N VAL A 414 25.57 15.33 -5.46
CA VAL A 414 24.75 16.11 -4.52
C VAL A 414 24.66 15.37 -3.19
N LYS A 415 24.35 14.07 -3.24
CA LYS A 415 24.28 13.23 -2.04
C LYS A 415 25.60 13.23 -1.25
N LYS A 416 26.74 13.00 -1.91
CA LYS A 416 28.07 12.99 -1.27
C LYS A 416 28.43 14.32 -0.60
N ARG A 417 28.08 15.44 -1.22
CA ARG A 417 28.32 16.78 -0.65
C ARG A 417 27.45 17.04 0.58
N LEU A 418 26.19 16.63 0.54
CA LEU A 418 25.31 16.68 1.71
C LEU A 418 25.76 15.73 2.83
N GLU A 419 26.29 14.55 2.49
CA GLU A 419 26.89 13.63 3.47
C GLU A 419 28.14 14.24 4.12
N SER A 420 28.94 15.00 3.36
CA SER A 420 30.06 15.77 3.90
C SER A 420 29.58 16.88 4.84
N TRP A 421 28.50 17.58 4.49
CA TRP A 421 27.87 18.60 5.34
C TRP A 421 27.32 18.01 6.66
N ALA A 422 26.88 16.75 6.64
CA ALA A 422 26.45 16.05 7.84
C ALA A 422 27.62 15.64 8.76
N GLU A 423 28.88 15.79 8.34
CA GLU A 423 30.08 15.53 9.15
C GLU A 423 30.10 14.10 9.75
N GLY A 424 29.68 13.11 8.97
CA GLY A 424 29.61 11.71 9.40
C GLY A 424 28.37 11.35 10.25
N ARG A 425 27.49 12.32 10.51
CA ARG A 425 26.16 12.06 11.09
C ARG A 425 25.17 11.55 10.03
N PRO A 426 24.11 10.83 10.43
CA PRO A 426 23.09 10.38 9.49
C PRO A 426 22.42 11.53 8.72
N LEU A 427 22.40 11.43 7.39
CA LEU A 427 21.69 12.34 6.49
C LEU A 427 20.38 11.70 6.02
N ILE A 428 19.27 12.39 6.27
CA ILE A 428 17.95 12.09 5.73
C ILE A 428 17.72 12.97 4.51
N PHE A 429 17.58 12.32 3.35
CA PHE A 429 17.37 13.00 2.08
C PHE A 429 16.00 12.63 1.49
N ALA A 430 15.02 13.51 1.67
CA ALA A 430 13.64 13.27 1.21
C ALA A 430 13.32 14.15 0.01
N ARG A 431 12.45 13.66 -0.86
CA ARG A 431 11.98 14.40 -2.03
C ARG A 431 10.48 14.29 -2.18
N PHE A 432 9.88 15.37 -2.67
CA PHE A 432 8.46 15.46 -2.97
C PHE A 432 8.25 16.31 -4.21
N PHE A 433 7.39 15.83 -5.10
CA PHE A 433 7.02 16.55 -6.31
C PHE A 433 5.53 16.78 -6.25
N PHE A 434 5.13 18.05 -6.08
CA PHE A 434 3.73 18.41 -6.25
C PHE A 434 3.31 18.05 -7.66
N TRP A 435 2.10 17.48 -7.75
CA TRP A 435 1.56 17.15 -9.05
C TRP A 435 0.09 17.36 -9.13
N ASN A 436 -0.24 18.32 -9.97
CA ASN A 436 -1.59 18.60 -10.38
C ASN A 436 -2.05 17.56 -11.42
N SER A 437 -2.22 16.29 -11.02
CA SER A 437 -2.66 15.17 -11.88
C SER A 437 -4.12 14.79 -11.71
N GLY A 438 -4.76 15.31 -10.67
CA GLY A 438 -6.11 14.94 -10.23
C GLY A 438 -6.12 14.07 -8.96
N ASP A 439 -4.97 13.62 -8.45
CA ASP A 439 -4.88 13.08 -7.09
C ASP A 439 -4.71 14.22 -6.07
N LYS A 440 -5.78 14.51 -5.32
CA LYS A 440 -5.80 15.55 -4.28
C LYS A 440 -4.67 15.39 -3.26
N THR A 441 -4.23 14.17 -2.99
CA THR A 441 -3.14 13.92 -2.03
C THR A 441 -1.85 14.57 -2.53
N GLN A 442 -1.51 14.45 -3.82
CA GLN A 442 -0.28 15.00 -4.41
C GLN A 442 -0.25 16.53 -4.54
N MET A 443 -1.38 17.18 -4.29
CA MET A 443 -1.51 18.63 -4.32
C MET A 443 -1.70 19.25 -2.92
N SER A 444 -1.78 18.43 -1.88
CA SER A 444 -2.16 18.85 -0.54
C SER A 444 -0.96 18.92 0.42
N LEU A 445 -1.10 19.68 1.51
CA LEU A 445 -0.15 19.63 2.63
C LEU A 445 -0.07 18.23 3.26
N GLU A 446 -1.18 17.48 3.25
CA GLU A 446 -1.21 16.11 3.75
C GLU A 446 -0.27 15.20 2.96
N GLY A 447 -0.31 15.26 1.62
CA GLY A 447 0.61 14.49 0.79
C GLY A 447 2.06 14.89 1.01
N LEU A 448 2.35 16.19 1.09
CA LEU A 448 3.70 16.68 1.37
C LEU A 448 4.22 16.10 2.70
N TYR A 449 3.47 16.23 3.79
CA TYR A 449 3.92 15.74 5.10
C TYR A 449 4.01 14.22 5.16
N ARG A 450 3.02 13.50 4.59
CA ARG A 450 3.06 12.03 4.51
C ARG A 450 4.31 11.55 3.76
N SER A 451 4.63 12.14 2.62
CA SER A 451 5.81 11.77 1.83
C SER A 451 7.12 12.08 2.55
N LEU A 452 7.25 13.27 3.15
CA LEU A 452 8.47 13.62 3.88
C LEU A 452 8.66 12.74 5.13
N LEU A 453 7.58 12.45 5.87
CA LEU A 453 7.61 11.53 7.01
C LEU A 453 7.90 10.10 6.58
N PHE A 454 7.29 9.62 5.49
CA PHE A 454 7.56 8.30 4.94
C PHE A 454 9.04 8.13 4.59
N GLU A 455 9.60 9.06 3.83
CA GLU A 455 11.01 9.06 3.45
C GLU A 455 11.94 9.13 4.66
N THR A 456 11.60 9.98 5.63
CA THR A 456 12.33 10.14 6.89
C THR A 456 12.34 8.84 7.70
N CYS A 457 11.17 8.28 7.97
CA CYS A 457 11.01 7.06 8.76
C CYS A 457 11.64 5.84 8.07
N ARG A 458 11.59 5.79 6.74
CA ARG A 458 12.19 4.70 5.95
C ARG A 458 13.71 4.72 6.04
N GLN A 459 14.31 5.91 5.94
CA GLN A 459 15.76 6.09 6.02
C GLN A 459 16.25 5.98 7.48
N MET A 460 15.41 6.38 8.44
CA MET A 460 15.76 6.38 9.85
C MET A 460 14.62 5.85 10.74
N PRO A 461 14.46 4.51 10.81
CA PRO A 461 13.36 3.87 11.54
C PRO A 461 13.36 4.16 13.05
N ILE A 462 14.50 4.53 13.64
CA ILE A 462 14.61 4.88 15.06
C ILE A 462 13.82 6.15 15.43
N LEU A 463 13.44 6.97 14.44
CA LEU A 463 12.59 8.14 14.67
C LEU A 463 11.11 7.78 14.80
N ILE A 464 10.68 6.64 14.23
CA ILE A 464 9.25 6.25 14.20
C ILE A 464 8.60 6.27 15.60
N PRO A 465 9.22 5.71 16.67
CA PRO A 465 8.63 5.73 18.01
C PRO A 465 8.47 7.14 18.59
N ARG A 466 9.29 8.10 18.14
CA ARG A 466 9.28 9.49 18.63
C ARG A 466 8.30 10.36 17.86
N LEU A 467 8.21 10.14 16.55
CA LEU A 467 7.27 10.84 15.69
C LEU A 467 5.83 10.35 15.89
N PHE A 468 5.66 9.03 16.09
CA PHE A 468 4.38 8.36 16.25
C PHE A 468 4.30 7.53 17.56
N PRO A 469 4.51 8.13 18.74
CA PRO A 469 4.52 7.41 20.02
C PRO A 469 3.19 6.73 20.30
N GLU A 470 2.07 7.36 19.93
CA GLU A 470 0.74 6.78 20.13
C GLU A 470 0.56 5.51 19.28
N LEU A 471 0.87 5.58 17.98
CA LEU A 471 0.77 4.43 17.06
C LEU A 471 1.80 3.33 17.35
N TRP A 472 2.97 3.72 17.85
CA TRP A 472 4.04 2.78 18.23
C TRP A 472 3.70 1.99 19.50
N ALA A 473 3.00 2.62 20.43
CA ALA A 473 2.49 1.98 21.64
C ALA A 473 1.27 1.11 21.35
N SER A 474 0.40 1.51 20.42
CA SER A 474 -0.90 0.87 20.17
C SER A 474 -0.88 -0.26 19.13
N SER A 475 0.27 -0.71 18.63
CA SER A 475 0.38 -1.51 17.39
C SER A 475 -0.25 -2.92 17.37
N ASN A 476 -1.01 -3.31 18.40
CA ASN A 476 -1.91 -4.48 18.38
C ASN A 476 -3.36 -4.12 18.01
N THR A 477 -3.71 -2.84 17.87
CA THR A 477 -5.05 -2.39 17.45
C THR A 477 -5.11 -2.26 15.92
N GLY A 478 -6.18 -2.75 15.32
CA GLY A 478 -6.39 -2.80 13.86
C GLY A 478 -6.63 -1.42 13.22
N VAL A 479 -5.75 -0.45 13.45
CA VAL A 479 -5.80 0.88 12.83
C VAL A 479 -5.59 0.71 11.32
N THR A 480 -6.62 1.05 10.55
CA THR A 480 -6.62 0.91 9.10
C THR A 480 -6.14 2.17 8.38
N GLN A 481 -6.18 3.35 9.02
CA GLN A 481 -5.78 4.64 8.42
C GLN A 481 -5.24 5.64 9.45
N ILE A 482 -4.23 6.43 9.07
CA ILE A 482 -3.71 7.58 9.83
C ILE A 482 -4.43 8.87 9.39
N ARG A 483 -4.81 9.74 10.33
CA ARG A 483 -5.52 11.01 10.04
C ARG A 483 -4.54 12.16 9.81
N PHE A 484 -4.94 13.18 9.04
CA PHE A 484 -4.05 14.30 8.71
C PHE A 484 -3.50 15.05 9.93
N HIS A 485 -4.29 15.25 11.00
CA HIS A 485 -3.76 15.92 12.19
C HIS A 485 -2.63 15.12 12.86
N GLU A 486 -2.70 13.79 12.87
CA GLU A 486 -1.65 12.92 13.40
C GLU A 486 -0.38 13.01 12.54
N VAL A 487 -0.55 13.06 11.22
CA VAL A 487 0.56 13.33 10.28
C VAL A 487 1.19 14.70 10.54
N ARG A 488 0.37 15.74 10.69
CA ARG A 488 0.83 17.12 10.95
C ARG A 488 1.52 17.23 12.31
N ASP A 489 1.01 16.57 13.33
CA ASP A 489 1.59 16.58 14.67
C ASP A 489 2.93 15.84 14.67
N ALA A 490 3.02 14.69 13.98
CA ALA A 490 4.28 13.98 13.75
C ALA A 490 5.30 14.83 12.97
N PHE A 491 4.87 15.55 11.93
CA PHE A 491 5.73 16.48 11.20
C PHE A 491 6.19 17.64 12.09
N THR A 492 5.29 18.19 12.91
CA THR A 492 5.64 19.25 13.87
C THR A 492 6.65 18.75 14.91
N ARG A 493 6.51 17.49 15.37
CA ARG A 493 7.50 16.84 16.23
C ARG A 493 8.84 16.71 15.51
N LEU A 494 8.86 16.28 14.24
CA LEU A 494 10.08 16.20 13.44
C LEU A 494 10.84 17.54 13.41
N ILE A 495 10.14 18.64 13.10
CA ILE A 495 10.74 19.99 13.05
C ILE A 495 11.19 20.48 14.44
N LYS A 496 10.46 20.14 15.51
CA LYS A 496 10.80 20.57 16.89
C LYS A 496 11.91 19.74 17.53
N GLU A 497 11.94 18.44 17.25
CA GLU A 497 12.88 17.47 17.82
C GLU A 497 14.32 17.71 17.32
N GLU A 498 14.48 18.44 16.22
CA GLU A 498 15.74 18.89 15.63
C GLU A 498 16.59 19.83 16.50
N SER A 499 16.00 20.43 17.54
CA SER A 499 16.78 21.18 18.53
C SER A 499 17.68 20.27 19.40
N SER A 500 17.60 18.94 19.22
CA SER A 500 18.29 17.94 20.04
C SER A 500 18.96 16.77 19.27
N SER A 501 18.85 16.69 17.94
CA SER A 501 19.16 15.45 17.19
C SER A 501 20.56 15.36 16.57
N GLU A 502 21.10 14.14 16.54
CA GLU A 502 22.36 13.74 15.89
C GLU A 502 22.26 13.61 14.35
N CYS A 503 21.23 14.15 13.68
CA CYS A 503 20.89 13.85 12.28
C CYS A 503 20.70 15.11 11.44
N TYR A 504 20.88 15.02 10.12
CA TYR A 504 20.78 16.14 9.17
C TYR A 504 19.67 15.89 8.16
N PHE A 505 18.93 16.94 7.80
CA PHE A 505 17.79 16.86 6.90
C PHE A 505 18.00 17.72 5.67
N CYS A 506 17.78 17.14 4.50
CA CYS A 506 17.70 17.89 3.26
C CYS A 506 16.45 17.48 2.48
N PHE A 507 15.54 18.43 2.23
CA PHE A 507 14.31 18.16 1.50
C PHE A 507 14.30 18.86 0.15
N PHE A 508 13.96 18.11 -0.88
CA PHE A 508 13.76 18.61 -2.23
C PHE A 508 12.26 18.66 -2.53
N ILE A 509 11.71 19.85 -2.75
CA ILE A 509 10.27 20.05 -2.95
C ILE A 509 10.04 20.76 -4.29
N ASP A 510 9.60 20.02 -5.30
CA ASP A 510 9.33 20.55 -6.64
C ASP A 510 7.88 21.02 -6.78
N GLY A 511 7.68 22.17 -7.44
CA GLY A 511 6.37 22.63 -7.87
C GLY A 511 5.52 23.26 -6.76
N LEU A 512 6.06 24.14 -5.91
CA LEU A 512 5.26 24.82 -4.88
C LEU A 512 4.04 25.57 -5.44
N ASP A 513 4.10 26.02 -6.70
CA ASP A 513 2.97 26.63 -7.41
C ASP A 513 1.81 25.67 -7.69
N GLU A 514 2.01 24.36 -7.54
CA GLU A 514 1.00 23.32 -7.75
C GLU A 514 0.28 22.90 -6.45
N PHE A 515 0.60 23.53 -5.31
CA PHE A 515 -0.13 23.35 -4.07
C PHE A 515 -1.58 23.87 -4.19
N GLU A 516 -2.54 23.00 -3.85
CA GLU A 516 -3.98 23.32 -3.81
C GLU A 516 -4.26 24.32 -2.68
N GLY A 517 -4.30 25.60 -3.03
CA GLY A 517 -4.54 26.71 -2.11
C GLY A 517 -4.66 28.02 -2.87
N ASP A 518 -5.28 29.01 -2.25
CA ASP A 518 -5.29 30.37 -2.78
C ASP A 518 -3.93 31.06 -2.51
N GLU A 519 -3.78 32.31 -2.94
CA GLU A 519 -2.55 33.06 -2.69
C GLU A 519 -2.23 33.19 -1.20
N VAL A 520 -3.23 33.27 -0.32
CA VAL A 520 -3.04 33.37 1.14
C VAL A 520 -2.44 32.08 1.69
N ASP A 521 -2.91 30.93 1.22
CA ASP A 521 -2.35 29.64 1.59
C ASP A 521 -0.93 29.45 1.02
N HIS A 522 -0.63 29.97 -0.17
CA HIS A 522 0.74 29.99 -0.71
C HIS A 522 1.68 30.85 0.15
N TRP A 523 1.22 32.01 0.62
CA TRP A 523 1.96 32.83 1.60
C TRP A 523 2.22 32.07 2.90
N ARG A 524 1.22 31.35 3.42
CA ARG A 524 1.37 30.53 4.63
C ARG A 524 2.41 29.42 4.43
N LEU A 525 2.31 28.65 3.35
CA LEU A 525 3.28 27.59 3.04
C LEU A 525 4.70 28.16 2.93
N SER A 526 4.90 29.28 2.22
CA SER A 526 6.22 29.90 2.09
C SER A 526 6.81 30.35 3.43
N ARG A 527 5.96 30.75 4.39
CA ARG A 527 6.36 31.12 5.75
C ARG A 527 6.70 29.88 6.57
N ASP A 528 5.91 28.82 6.45
CA ASP A 528 6.16 27.56 7.16
C ASP A 528 7.51 26.97 6.73
N LEU A 529 7.81 26.94 5.42
CA LEU A 529 9.10 26.47 4.89
C LEU A 529 10.29 27.28 5.43
N GLN A 530 10.16 28.60 5.53
CA GLN A 530 11.18 29.44 6.18
C GLN A 530 11.29 29.14 7.68
N THR A 531 10.17 28.89 8.34
CA THR A 531 10.13 28.57 9.77
C THR A 531 10.87 27.26 10.05
N TRP A 532 10.72 26.25 9.20
CA TRP A 532 11.42 24.96 9.35
C TRP A 532 12.94 25.14 9.35
N THR A 533 13.47 25.89 8.39
CA THR A 533 14.93 26.10 8.28
C THR A 533 15.52 27.13 9.25
N THR A 534 14.69 28.02 9.81
CA THR A 534 15.15 28.99 10.82
C THR A 534 15.18 28.40 12.22
N GLN A 535 14.30 27.45 12.52
CA GLN A 535 14.27 26.74 13.79
C GLN A 535 15.35 25.65 13.87
N ALA A 536 15.69 25.03 12.74
CA ALA A 536 16.62 23.91 12.67
C ALA A 536 17.94 24.26 11.99
N LYS A 537 19.05 24.04 12.71
CA LYS A 537 20.41 24.31 12.22
C LYS A 537 20.93 23.26 11.23
N ASN A 538 20.31 22.09 11.23
CA ASN A 538 20.63 20.86 10.54
C ASN A 538 19.63 20.55 9.41
N MET A 539 18.83 21.54 8.98
CA MET A 539 17.88 21.42 7.88
C MET A 539 18.24 22.32 6.70
N LYS A 540 18.11 21.77 5.48
CA LYS A 540 18.21 22.47 4.19
C LYS A 540 17.01 22.17 3.32
N LEU A 541 16.53 23.16 2.57
CA LEU A 541 15.46 22.98 1.59
C LEU A 541 15.92 23.41 0.19
N CYS A 542 15.77 22.54 -0.80
CA CYS A 542 15.81 22.94 -2.21
C CYS A 542 14.38 22.93 -2.73
N VAL A 543 13.86 24.08 -3.13
CA VAL A 543 12.46 24.22 -3.56
C VAL A 543 12.39 24.77 -4.97
N SER A 544 11.37 24.38 -5.74
CA SER A 544 11.12 24.94 -7.06
C SER A 544 9.71 25.51 -7.18
N SER A 545 9.57 26.61 -7.93
CA SER A 545 8.26 27.11 -8.32
C SER A 545 8.31 27.95 -9.59
N ARG A 546 7.15 28.20 -10.21
CA ARG A 546 6.97 29.35 -11.13
C ARG A 546 7.23 30.67 -10.38
N PRO A 547 7.50 31.78 -11.07
CA PRO A 547 7.77 33.09 -10.45
C PRO A 547 6.49 33.73 -9.88
N HIS A 548 5.75 33.00 -9.04
CA HIS A 548 4.59 33.50 -8.31
C HIS A 548 5.04 34.39 -7.16
N ILE A 549 4.31 35.50 -6.96
CA ILE A 549 4.66 36.55 -5.99
C ILE A 549 4.89 35.99 -4.57
N PRO A 550 4.03 35.11 -4.01
CA PRO A 550 4.22 34.60 -2.65
C PRO A 550 5.58 33.93 -2.43
N PHE A 551 6.04 33.10 -3.37
CA PHE A 551 7.30 32.38 -3.23
C PHE A 551 8.51 33.25 -3.56
N VAL A 552 8.44 34.05 -4.64
CA VAL A 552 9.55 34.92 -5.04
C VAL A 552 9.86 35.95 -3.96
N GLN A 553 8.85 36.64 -3.43
CA GLN A 553 9.06 37.66 -2.40
C GLN A 553 9.43 37.07 -1.05
N SER A 554 8.81 35.97 -0.64
CA SER A 554 9.10 35.33 0.65
C SER A 554 10.53 34.80 0.73
N PHE A 555 11.06 34.29 -0.38
CA PHE A 555 12.42 33.73 -0.43
C PHE A 555 13.48 34.74 -0.85
N ALA A 556 13.11 35.95 -1.29
CA ALA A 556 14.03 37.03 -1.61
C ALA A 556 14.54 37.73 -0.33
N ASN A 557 15.40 37.05 0.43
CA ASN A 557 16.09 37.60 1.58
C ASN A 557 17.56 37.13 1.61
N ASP A 558 18.41 37.84 2.36
CA ASP A 558 19.86 37.63 2.36
C ASP A 558 20.30 36.25 2.90
N LEU A 559 19.39 35.50 3.53
CA LEU A 559 19.66 34.17 4.08
C LEU A 559 19.44 33.06 3.06
N ASN A 560 18.59 33.29 2.06
CA ASN A 560 18.21 32.31 1.05
C ASN A 560 18.96 32.55 -0.26
N HIS A 561 19.05 31.50 -1.07
CA HIS A 561 19.56 31.58 -2.44
C HIS A 561 18.39 31.47 -3.41
N GLN A 562 18.34 32.35 -4.41
CA GLN A 562 17.30 32.31 -5.43
C GLN A 562 17.93 32.38 -6.83
N VAL A 563 17.55 31.44 -7.68
CA VAL A 563 18.09 31.31 -9.04
C VAL A 563 16.95 31.24 -10.04
N SER A 564 17.06 32.01 -11.12
CA SER A 564 16.17 31.97 -12.28
C SER A 564 16.70 31.00 -13.33
N ILE A 565 16.21 29.76 -13.36
CA ILE A 565 16.81 28.71 -14.21
C ILE A 565 16.72 29.03 -15.72
N HIS A 566 15.66 29.72 -16.15
CA HIS A 566 15.48 30.13 -17.55
C HIS A 566 16.57 31.09 -18.06
N GLU A 567 17.35 31.72 -17.18
CA GLU A 567 18.51 32.52 -17.58
C GLU A 567 19.76 31.67 -17.86
N LEU A 568 19.74 30.39 -17.46
CA LEU A 568 20.89 29.48 -17.43
C LEU A 568 20.77 28.32 -18.43
N THR A 569 19.63 28.16 -19.10
CA THR A 569 19.32 27.02 -19.99
C THR A 569 19.75 27.22 -21.43
N ARG A 570 20.25 28.40 -21.85
CA ARG A 570 20.56 28.71 -23.25
C ARG A 570 21.48 27.69 -23.94
N ASP A 571 22.68 27.43 -23.42
CA ASP A 571 23.59 26.37 -23.88
C ASP A 571 22.97 24.96 -23.86
N ASP A 572 22.13 24.63 -22.86
CA ASP A 572 21.44 23.33 -22.85
C ASP A 572 20.41 23.23 -23.99
N ILE A 573 19.65 24.31 -24.23
CA ILE A 573 18.73 24.43 -25.38
C ILE A 573 19.51 24.34 -26.69
N SER A 574 20.70 24.95 -26.78
CA SER A 574 21.56 24.87 -27.95
C SER A 574 21.92 23.41 -28.27
N LYS A 575 22.44 22.68 -27.28
CA LYS A 575 22.79 21.25 -27.43
C LYS A 575 21.57 20.40 -27.79
N PHE A 576 20.45 20.63 -27.12
CA PHE A 576 19.18 19.97 -27.42
C PHE A 576 18.74 20.20 -28.86
N SER A 577 18.75 21.46 -29.33
CA SER A 577 18.34 21.81 -30.68
C SER A 577 19.29 21.21 -31.73
N MET A 578 20.61 21.26 -31.51
CA MET A 578 21.60 20.63 -32.40
C MET A 578 21.34 19.12 -32.50
N ALA A 579 21.22 18.42 -31.37
CA ALA A 579 20.97 16.98 -31.35
C ALA A 579 19.65 16.61 -32.06
N MET A 580 18.60 17.43 -31.92
CA MET A 580 17.33 17.19 -32.62
C MET A 580 17.44 17.36 -34.13
N PHE A 581 18.23 18.31 -34.62
CA PHE A 581 18.49 18.47 -36.05
C PHE A 581 19.41 17.37 -36.59
N GLU A 582 20.51 17.07 -35.91
CA GLU A 582 21.53 16.09 -36.33
C GLU A 582 20.98 14.67 -36.40
N ASN A 583 19.99 14.33 -35.56
CA ASN A 583 19.33 13.03 -35.57
C ASN A 583 18.18 12.92 -36.60
N ASP A 584 17.81 14.01 -37.30
CA ASP A 584 16.74 13.96 -38.29
C ASP A 584 17.20 13.27 -39.59
N PRO A 585 16.38 12.38 -40.19
CA PRO A 585 16.73 11.72 -41.46
C PRO A 585 17.01 12.67 -42.62
N ASN A 586 16.51 13.91 -42.57
CA ASN A 586 16.70 14.93 -43.61
C ASN A 586 17.77 15.98 -43.24
N PHE A 587 18.58 15.73 -42.22
CA PHE A 587 19.60 16.66 -41.73
C PHE A 587 20.55 17.18 -42.80
N ASP A 588 20.95 16.32 -43.76
CA ASP A 588 21.86 16.67 -44.85
C ASP A 588 21.41 17.90 -45.67
N ARG A 589 20.12 18.24 -45.65
CA ARG A 589 19.56 19.41 -46.37
C ARG A 589 19.86 20.75 -45.71
N ILE A 590 20.08 20.76 -44.40
CA ILE A 590 20.27 21.96 -43.59
C ILE A 590 21.64 21.99 -42.91
N LYS A 591 22.50 21.02 -43.22
CA LYS A 591 23.82 20.85 -42.59
C LYS A 591 24.69 22.11 -42.62
N ASP A 592 24.56 22.92 -43.66
CA ASP A 592 25.35 24.14 -43.84
C ASP A 592 24.77 25.36 -43.09
N SER A 593 23.52 25.27 -42.59
CA SER A 593 22.77 26.41 -42.04
C SER A 593 22.09 26.18 -40.69
N TYR A 594 22.07 24.93 -40.20
CA TYR A 594 21.39 24.57 -38.96
C TYR A 594 21.97 25.28 -37.73
N GLU A 595 23.27 25.57 -37.69
CA GLU A 595 23.90 26.30 -36.59
C GLU A 595 23.30 27.70 -36.42
N ASN A 596 23.04 28.41 -37.53
CA ASN A 596 22.39 29.72 -37.51
C ASN A 596 20.95 29.62 -37.00
N LEU A 597 20.19 28.61 -37.45
CA LEU A 597 18.84 28.35 -36.95
C LEU A 597 18.85 28.04 -35.44
N VAL A 598 19.82 27.26 -34.95
CA VAL A 598 19.98 26.96 -33.52
C VAL A 598 20.25 28.24 -32.72
N ILE A 599 21.15 29.10 -33.17
CA ILE A 599 21.46 30.37 -32.50
C ILE A 599 20.21 31.23 -32.36
N GLU A 600 19.39 31.31 -33.41
CA GLU A 600 18.17 32.09 -33.40
C GLU A 600 17.10 31.46 -32.48
N ILE A 601 16.92 30.13 -32.52
CA ILE A 601 16.04 29.39 -31.60
C ILE A 601 16.41 29.66 -30.15
N VAL A 602 17.70 29.57 -29.81
CA VAL A 602 18.20 29.83 -28.45
C VAL A 602 17.87 31.25 -28.01
N ASN A 603 18.07 32.24 -28.90
CA ASN A 603 17.78 33.64 -28.60
C ASN A 603 16.28 33.94 -28.45
N SER A 604 15.44 33.27 -29.23
CA SER A 604 13.98 33.46 -29.23
C SER A 604 13.26 32.69 -28.13
N SER A 605 13.81 31.57 -27.68
CA SER A 605 13.22 30.71 -26.64
C SER A 605 13.14 31.35 -25.25
N ASP A 606 13.96 32.37 -24.99
CA ASP A 606 14.11 33.03 -23.68
C ASP A 606 14.24 32.04 -22.51
N GLY A 607 14.94 30.92 -22.76
CA GLY A 607 15.22 29.88 -21.78
C GLY A 607 14.11 28.87 -21.54
N VAL A 608 13.05 28.87 -22.35
CA VAL A 608 11.91 27.96 -22.24
C VAL A 608 12.12 26.73 -23.16
N PHE A 609 12.50 25.59 -22.57
CA PHE A 609 12.69 24.33 -23.30
C PHE A 609 11.45 23.89 -24.09
N LEU A 610 10.25 24.05 -23.51
CA LEU A 610 9.01 23.68 -24.21
C LEU A 610 8.83 24.48 -25.51
N TRP A 611 9.15 25.77 -25.50
CA TRP A 611 9.13 26.63 -26.69
C TRP A 611 10.13 26.12 -27.73
N ALA A 612 11.38 25.88 -27.31
CA ALA A 612 12.42 25.38 -28.20
C ALA A 612 12.04 24.03 -28.83
N ARG A 613 11.50 23.10 -28.05
CA ARG A 613 11.01 21.80 -28.52
C ARG A 613 9.89 21.94 -29.55
N LEU A 614 8.89 22.81 -29.31
CA LEU A 614 7.79 23.05 -30.25
C LEU A 614 8.29 23.66 -31.56
N VAL A 615 9.17 24.65 -31.49
CA VAL A 615 9.72 25.34 -32.66
C VAL A 615 10.64 24.43 -33.48
N VAL A 616 11.55 23.69 -32.84
CA VAL A 616 12.41 22.72 -33.53
C VAL A 616 11.56 21.67 -34.24
N ARG A 617 10.54 21.09 -33.59
CA ARG A 617 9.63 20.14 -34.24
C ARG A 617 8.90 20.75 -35.44
N SER A 618 8.46 22.01 -35.31
CA SER A 618 7.82 22.75 -36.41
C SER A 618 8.77 22.96 -37.60
N LEU A 619 10.06 23.22 -37.35
CA LEU A 619 11.08 23.36 -38.39
C LEU A 619 11.45 22.02 -39.03
N LEU A 620 11.65 20.95 -38.24
CA LEU A 620 11.88 19.58 -38.72
C LEU A 620 10.77 19.11 -39.66
N LYS A 621 9.51 19.38 -39.31
CA LYS A 621 8.37 19.09 -40.18
C LYS A 621 8.46 19.84 -41.53
N SER A 622 8.87 21.11 -41.52
CA SER A 622 9.08 21.89 -42.75
C SER A 622 10.27 21.38 -43.59
N ILE A 623 11.32 20.85 -42.97
CA ILE A 623 12.45 20.22 -43.68
C ILE A 623 11.99 18.93 -44.38
N GLY A 624 11.18 18.12 -43.70
CA GLY A 624 10.56 16.93 -44.28
C GLY A 624 9.71 17.24 -45.53
N TYR A 625 9.00 18.38 -45.53
CA TYR A 625 8.24 18.87 -46.69
C TYR A 625 9.07 19.60 -47.76
N HIS A 626 10.40 19.46 -47.75
CA HIS A 626 11.30 20.11 -48.72
C HIS A 626 11.26 21.65 -48.69
N GLY A 627 11.01 22.26 -47.52
CA GLY A 627 11.12 23.72 -47.36
C GLY A 627 12.54 24.21 -47.63
N SER A 628 12.68 25.38 -48.26
CA SER A 628 14.00 26.00 -48.47
C SER A 628 14.54 26.61 -47.17
N GLU A 629 15.86 26.77 -47.07
CA GLU A 629 16.51 27.41 -45.92
C GLU A 629 15.91 28.80 -45.59
N LYS A 630 15.66 29.61 -46.62
CA LYS A 630 15.02 30.93 -46.47
C LYS A 630 13.59 30.84 -45.93
N ASP A 631 12.89 29.74 -46.18
CA ASP A 631 11.55 29.52 -45.63
C ASP A 631 11.62 29.10 -44.16
N LEU A 632 12.65 28.36 -43.76
CA LEU A 632 12.90 27.99 -42.37
C LEU A 632 13.24 29.23 -41.52
N GLU A 633 14.17 30.07 -42.01
CA GLU A 633 14.52 31.35 -41.36
C GLU A 633 13.29 32.26 -41.26
N ARG A 634 12.54 32.44 -42.36
CA ARG A 634 11.31 33.25 -42.34
C ARG A 634 10.30 32.70 -41.32
N LYS A 635 10.14 31.38 -41.26
CA LYS A 635 9.22 30.73 -40.32
C LYS A 635 9.65 30.96 -38.88
N LEU A 636 10.95 30.87 -38.59
CA LEU A 636 11.50 31.11 -37.25
C LEU A 636 11.32 32.56 -36.81
N HIS A 637 11.60 33.53 -37.68
CA HIS A 637 11.39 34.95 -37.42
C HIS A 637 9.92 35.32 -37.13
N LEU A 638 8.97 34.54 -37.66
CA LEU A 638 7.53 34.73 -37.43
C LEU A 638 7.03 34.06 -36.14
N MET A 639 7.86 33.25 -35.46
CA MET A 639 7.46 32.62 -34.20
C MET A 639 7.48 33.66 -33.06
N PRO A 640 6.41 33.77 -32.26
CA PRO A 640 6.37 34.65 -31.11
C PRO A 640 7.25 34.11 -29.98
N LYS A 641 7.71 34.99 -29.10
CA LYS A 641 8.62 34.63 -28.00
C LYS A 641 7.91 34.08 -26.76
N GLY A 642 6.65 34.42 -26.57
CA GLY A 642 5.85 33.92 -25.46
C GLY A 642 5.16 32.60 -25.82
N LEU A 643 4.93 31.78 -24.80
CA LEU A 643 4.35 30.44 -24.99
C LEU A 643 2.86 30.52 -25.37
N ASP A 644 2.13 31.48 -24.82
CA ASP A 644 0.70 31.68 -25.07
C ASP A 644 0.47 32.12 -26.53
N GLU A 645 1.25 33.08 -27.01
CA GLU A 645 1.19 33.50 -28.42
C GLU A 645 1.68 32.39 -29.36
N LEU A 646 2.63 31.56 -28.93
CA LEU A 646 3.04 30.39 -29.71
C LEU A 646 1.89 29.39 -29.81
N PHE A 647 1.15 29.14 -28.72
CA PHE A 647 -0.06 28.33 -28.77
C PHE A 647 -1.13 28.96 -29.65
N ASP A 648 -1.31 30.30 -29.63
CA ASP A 648 -2.20 31.00 -30.57
C ASP A 648 -1.84 30.68 -32.02
N GLN A 649 -0.56 30.75 -32.37
CA GLN A 649 -0.08 30.47 -33.72
C GLN A 649 -0.20 28.98 -34.08
N ILE A 650 0.07 28.07 -33.14
CA ILE A 650 -0.09 26.62 -33.34
C ILE A 650 -1.55 26.30 -33.64
N LEU A 651 -2.48 26.80 -32.81
CA LEU A 651 -3.92 26.60 -33.02
C LEU A 651 -4.40 27.30 -34.30
N GLY A 652 -3.88 28.48 -34.63
CA GLY A 652 -4.18 29.19 -35.88
C GLY A 652 -3.59 28.54 -37.15
N SER A 653 -2.65 27.59 -37.00
CA SER A 653 -2.06 26.83 -38.11
C SER A 653 -2.83 25.56 -38.46
N ILE A 654 -3.88 25.26 -37.70
CA ILE A 654 -4.81 24.17 -37.99
C ILE A 654 -5.57 24.56 -39.25
N ASP A 655 -5.82 23.57 -40.12
CA ASP A 655 -6.58 23.81 -41.34
C ASP A 655 -7.97 24.36 -40.96
N PRO A 656 -8.48 25.43 -41.60
CA PRO A 656 -9.83 25.93 -41.34
C PRO A 656 -10.91 24.85 -41.37
N ASP A 657 -10.75 23.83 -42.23
CA ASP A 657 -11.69 22.70 -42.34
C ASP A 657 -11.62 21.78 -41.11
N ASP A 658 -10.45 21.70 -40.46
CA ASP A 658 -10.21 20.89 -39.25
C ASP A 658 -10.50 21.65 -37.94
N GLN A 659 -10.75 22.97 -37.99
CA GLN A 659 -10.83 23.83 -36.80
C GLN A 659 -11.95 23.40 -35.84
N LEU A 660 -13.12 23.03 -36.37
CA LEU A 660 -14.25 22.58 -35.55
C LEU A 660 -13.93 21.25 -34.86
N LEU A 661 -13.33 20.31 -35.58
CA LEU A 661 -12.96 19.00 -35.04
C LEU A 661 -11.83 19.11 -34.00
N SER A 662 -10.90 20.05 -34.20
CA SER A 662 -9.87 20.40 -33.21
C SER A 662 -10.48 20.98 -31.93
N ASP A 663 -11.41 21.92 -32.06
CA ASP A 663 -12.10 22.50 -30.91
C ASP A 663 -12.87 21.42 -30.13
N GLN A 664 -13.55 20.48 -30.82
CA GLN A 664 -14.19 19.33 -30.19
C GLN A 664 -13.17 18.47 -29.42
N LEU A 665 -12.04 18.11 -30.05
CA LEU A 665 -10.97 17.36 -29.41
C LEU A 665 -10.52 18.03 -28.09
N PHE A 666 -10.22 19.33 -28.13
CA PHE A 666 -9.78 20.04 -26.94
C PHE A 666 -10.86 20.09 -25.86
N LEU A 667 -12.12 20.42 -26.21
CA LEU A 667 -13.22 20.45 -25.24
C LEU A 667 -13.49 19.08 -24.58
N LEU A 668 -13.34 17.98 -25.32
CA LEU A 668 -13.46 16.62 -24.78
C LEU A 668 -12.31 16.24 -23.84
N THR A 669 -11.13 16.84 -24.01
CA THR A 669 -9.93 16.59 -23.19
C THR A 669 -9.77 17.52 -21.98
N THR A 670 -10.53 18.61 -21.89
CA THR A 670 -10.42 19.62 -20.81
C THR A 670 -11.62 19.81 -19.85
N PRO A 671 -12.62 18.92 -19.73
CA PRO A 671 -13.79 19.19 -18.88
C PRO A 671 -13.44 19.39 -17.40
N ASP A 672 -14.02 20.44 -16.83
CA ASP A 672 -13.63 21.05 -15.54
C ASP A 672 -13.76 20.20 -14.26
N PHE A 673 -14.49 19.08 -14.28
CA PHE A 673 -14.58 18.20 -13.10
C PHE A 673 -13.52 17.09 -13.08
N CYS A 674 -12.76 16.95 -14.18
CA CYS A 674 -11.59 16.10 -14.24
C CYS A 674 -10.37 17.01 -14.26
N GLN A 675 -9.68 16.99 -13.13
CA GLN A 675 -8.81 18.08 -12.77
C GLN A 675 -7.65 18.21 -13.80
N TRP A 676 -6.98 17.15 -14.31
CA TRP A 676 -5.81 17.38 -15.20
C TRP A 676 -5.45 16.34 -16.29
N GLN A 677 -6.12 15.18 -16.38
CA GLN A 677 -5.99 14.28 -17.54
C GLN A 677 -7.26 14.26 -18.38
N PRO A 678 -7.18 13.97 -19.69
CA PRO A 678 -8.38 13.73 -20.49
C PRO A 678 -9.24 12.65 -19.84
N ILE A 679 -10.55 12.89 -19.73
CA ILE A 679 -11.48 11.92 -19.14
C ILE A 679 -11.43 10.60 -19.91
N VAL A 680 -11.44 10.74 -21.23
CA VAL A 680 -11.23 9.65 -22.17
C VAL A 680 -9.71 9.44 -22.23
N LEU A 681 -9.19 8.60 -21.34
CA LEU A 681 -7.75 8.35 -21.28
C LEU A 681 -7.29 7.46 -22.43
N ASN A 682 -8.06 6.43 -22.78
CA ASN A 682 -7.64 5.43 -23.75
C ASN A 682 -7.54 6.03 -25.16
N ALA A 683 -6.37 5.92 -25.78
CA ALA A 683 -6.11 6.52 -27.09
C ALA A 683 -7.04 5.99 -28.18
N ILE A 684 -7.40 4.70 -28.14
CA ILE A 684 -8.27 4.12 -29.17
C ILE A 684 -9.64 4.79 -29.25
N ALA A 685 -10.12 5.38 -28.15
CA ALA A 685 -11.40 6.08 -28.10
C ALA A 685 -11.45 7.27 -29.05
N TYR A 686 -10.32 7.97 -29.25
CA TYR A 686 -10.25 9.09 -30.20
C TYR A 686 -10.24 8.65 -31.66
N SER A 687 -10.20 7.33 -31.95
CA SER A 687 -10.38 6.83 -33.32
C SER A 687 -11.79 7.05 -33.84
N TRP A 688 -12.73 7.35 -32.95
CA TRP A 688 -14.14 7.63 -33.24
C TRP A 688 -14.52 9.12 -33.06
N LEU A 689 -13.54 10.04 -33.08
CA LEU A 689 -13.81 11.46 -32.90
C LEU A 689 -14.73 12.01 -34.00
N GLU A 690 -14.48 11.65 -35.26
CA GLU A 690 -15.30 12.08 -36.41
C GLU A 690 -16.69 11.43 -36.40
N ASP A 691 -16.82 10.22 -35.84
CA ASP A 691 -18.11 9.53 -35.72
C ASP A 691 -19.08 10.26 -34.75
N LEU A 692 -18.60 11.21 -33.94
CA LEU A 692 -19.45 12.02 -33.07
C LEU A 692 -20.42 12.93 -33.83
N GLU A 693 -20.13 13.24 -35.10
CA GLU A 693 -21.04 13.98 -35.99
C GLU A 693 -22.34 13.21 -36.22
N ASP A 694 -22.30 11.87 -36.20
CA ASP A 694 -23.49 11.03 -36.28
C ASP A 694 -24.20 10.98 -34.91
N PRO A 695 -25.44 11.50 -34.81
CA PRO A 695 -26.22 11.39 -33.58
C PRO A 695 -26.50 9.94 -33.15
N GLY A 696 -26.47 9.01 -34.11
CA GLY A 696 -26.66 7.57 -33.95
C GLY A 696 -25.42 6.84 -33.42
N PHE A 697 -24.25 7.48 -33.32
CA PHE A 697 -23.05 6.89 -32.76
C PHE A 697 -23.02 6.92 -31.21
N PRO A 698 -22.54 5.85 -30.53
CA PRO A 698 -22.14 4.54 -31.06
C PRO A 698 -23.32 3.55 -31.17
N TYR A 699 -24.56 3.99 -30.97
CA TYR A 699 -25.76 3.15 -30.80
C TYR A 699 -26.06 2.24 -31.99
N GLU A 700 -26.11 2.80 -33.20
CA GLU A 700 -26.56 2.10 -34.41
C GLU A 700 -25.52 1.11 -34.95
N LEU A 701 -24.27 1.20 -34.48
CA LEU A 701 -23.20 0.31 -34.90
C LEU A 701 -23.35 -1.09 -34.28
N PRO A 702 -23.09 -2.17 -35.07
CA PRO A 702 -23.15 -3.52 -34.55
C PRO A 702 -22.04 -3.74 -33.51
N MET A 703 -22.37 -4.46 -32.45
CA MET A 703 -21.42 -4.76 -31.38
C MET A 703 -20.48 -5.89 -31.82
N GLN A 704 -19.29 -5.50 -32.29
CA GLN A 704 -18.24 -6.42 -32.73
C GLN A 704 -16.90 -6.01 -32.13
N PRO A 705 -16.20 -6.89 -31.39
CA PRO A 705 -14.89 -6.55 -30.84
C PRO A 705 -13.87 -6.23 -31.95
N CYS A 706 -13.05 -5.21 -31.75
CA CYS A 706 -11.98 -4.87 -32.69
C CYS A 706 -10.98 -6.03 -32.82
N LYS A 707 -10.60 -6.37 -34.05
CA LYS A 707 -9.53 -7.37 -34.27
C LYS A 707 -8.17 -6.77 -33.90
N VAL A 708 -7.19 -7.60 -33.54
CA VAL A 708 -5.84 -7.12 -33.19
C VAL A 708 -5.20 -6.29 -34.31
N SER A 709 -5.38 -6.68 -35.57
CA SER A 709 -4.91 -5.88 -36.72
C SER A 709 -5.61 -4.52 -36.82
N GLU A 710 -6.92 -4.47 -36.55
CA GLU A 710 -7.71 -3.24 -36.57
C GLU A 710 -7.33 -2.30 -35.43
N ILE A 711 -6.97 -2.84 -34.25
CA ILE A 711 -6.50 -2.04 -33.10
C ILE A 711 -5.25 -1.26 -33.47
N ASN A 712 -4.27 -1.92 -34.09
CA ASN A 712 -3.03 -1.28 -34.49
C ASN A 712 -3.28 -0.20 -35.56
N GLU A 713 -4.09 -0.51 -36.57
CA GLU A 713 -4.50 0.48 -37.60
C GLU A 713 -5.25 1.68 -37.00
N ARG A 714 -6.09 1.47 -35.98
CA ARG A 714 -6.79 2.55 -35.26
C ARG A 714 -5.83 3.40 -34.44
N LEU A 715 -4.89 2.79 -33.71
CA LEU A 715 -3.90 3.52 -32.91
C LEU A 715 -2.97 4.35 -33.79
N GLU A 716 -2.55 3.82 -34.94
CA GLU A 716 -1.79 4.58 -35.95
C GLU A 716 -2.60 5.77 -36.48
N ARG A 717 -3.88 5.57 -36.82
CA ARG A 717 -4.78 6.67 -37.22
C ARG A 717 -4.93 7.72 -36.13
N VAL A 718 -5.11 7.32 -34.87
CA VAL A 718 -5.21 8.25 -33.74
C VAL A 718 -3.96 9.10 -33.60
N SER A 719 -2.77 8.50 -33.73
CA SER A 719 -1.50 9.25 -33.71
C SER A 719 -1.49 10.35 -34.77
N CYS A 720 -1.89 10.03 -36.01
CA CYS A 720 -2.02 11.00 -37.10
C CYS A 720 -3.09 12.06 -36.83
N THR A 721 -4.26 11.66 -36.32
CA THR A 721 -5.36 12.58 -35.99
C THR A 721 -4.96 13.57 -34.90
N LEU A 722 -4.26 13.12 -33.85
CA LEU A 722 -3.75 14.00 -32.80
C LEU A 722 -2.72 14.98 -33.36
N ASP A 723 -1.81 14.57 -34.25
CA ASP A 723 -0.87 15.50 -34.90
C ASP A 723 -1.59 16.51 -35.80
N ARG A 724 -2.60 16.06 -36.56
CA ARG A 724 -3.41 16.92 -37.45
C ARG A 724 -4.17 17.98 -36.65
N LEU A 725 -4.91 17.56 -35.62
CA LEU A 725 -5.88 18.40 -34.91
C LEU A 725 -5.31 19.15 -33.71
N SER A 726 -4.26 18.65 -33.07
CA SER A 726 -3.65 19.32 -31.90
C SER A 726 -2.28 19.93 -32.20
N ARG A 727 -1.69 19.63 -33.37
CA ARG A 727 -0.35 20.09 -33.77
C ARG A 727 0.74 19.82 -32.71
N GLY A 728 0.60 18.71 -31.98
CA GLY A 728 1.53 18.28 -30.93
C GLY A 728 1.26 18.85 -29.54
N MET A 729 0.12 19.51 -29.32
CA MET A 729 -0.34 19.88 -27.97
C MET A 729 -0.83 18.65 -27.17
N LEU A 730 -1.38 17.65 -27.86
CA LEU A 730 -1.75 16.34 -27.31
C LEU A 730 -0.84 15.26 -27.88
N GLU A 731 -0.46 14.30 -27.04
CA GLU A 731 0.42 13.18 -27.39
C GLU A 731 -0.17 11.86 -26.92
N MET A 732 0.13 10.79 -27.67
CA MET A 732 -0.17 9.42 -27.29
C MET A 732 1.03 8.85 -26.52
N SER A 733 0.81 8.39 -25.29
CA SER A 733 1.85 7.83 -24.42
C SER A 733 1.51 6.38 -24.05
N PRO A 734 2.48 5.45 -24.02
CA PRO A 734 2.25 4.11 -23.50
C PRO A 734 2.05 4.14 -21.98
N GLN A 735 1.09 3.38 -21.48
CA GLN A 735 0.87 3.16 -20.06
C GLN A 735 1.85 2.08 -19.58
N ARG A 736 2.71 2.40 -18.60
CA ARG A 736 3.64 1.40 -18.02
C ARG A 736 2.82 0.25 -17.42
N SER A 737 3.04 -0.95 -17.94
CA SER A 737 2.50 -2.26 -17.54
C SER A 737 1.14 -2.67 -18.14
N ARG A 738 1.18 -3.56 -19.14
CA ARG A 738 0.38 -4.82 -19.26
C ARG A 738 0.66 -5.54 -20.59
N GLU A 739 1.91 -5.95 -20.86
CA GLU A 739 2.23 -6.91 -21.94
C GLU A 739 1.64 -8.33 -21.71
N LYS A 740 0.71 -8.51 -20.75
CA LYS A 740 0.21 -9.83 -20.30
C LYS A 740 -1.04 -10.32 -21.02
N ASP A 741 -1.69 -9.47 -21.82
CA ASP A 741 -3.03 -9.73 -22.37
C ASP A 741 -3.04 -9.92 -23.91
N GLY A 742 -1.89 -9.70 -24.58
CA GLY A 742 -1.67 -10.07 -25.99
C GLY A 742 -2.23 -9.11 -27.05
N HIS A 743 -2.69 -7.91 -26.67
CA HIS A 743 -3.13 -6.84 -27.58
C HIS A 743 -2.98 -5.45 -26.97
N ASP A 744 -2.96 -4.40 -27.81
CA ASP A 744 -2.66 -3.02 -27.40
C ASP A 744 -3.88 -2.13 -27.08
N TYR A 745 -5.08 -2.70 -26.97
CA TYR A 745 -6.34 -1.93 -26.82
C TYR A 745 -6.36 -0.93 -25.65
N PHE A 746 -5.69 -1.24 -24.53
CA PHE A 746 -5.60 -0.37 -23.35
C PHE A 746 -4.16 0.07 -23.08
N THR A 747 -3.24 -0.10 -24.04
CA THR A 747 -1.81 0.18 -23.86
C THR A 747 -1.51 1.67 -23.91
N TYR A 748 -2.23 2.43 -24.73
CA TYR A 748 -1.90 3.84 -24.99
C TYR A 748 -2.94 4.79 -24.39
N GLN A 749 -2.47 5.90 -23.83
CA GLN A 749 -3.29 6.97 -23.30
C GLN A 749 -3.01 8.30 -24.00
N VAL A 750 -4.01 9.17 -24.08
CA VAL A 750 -3.86 10.56 -24.55
C VAL A 750 -3.58 11.47 -23.37
N GLN A 751 -2.61 12.34 -23.52
CA GLN A 751 -2.27 13.36 -22.53
C GLN A 751 -1.76 14.63 -23.22
N PHE A 752 -1.80 15.76 -22.51
CA PHE A 752 -1.14 16.97 -22.99
C PHE A 752 0.38 16.81 -22.97
N LEU A 753 1.06 17.32 -24.00
CA LEU A 753 2.54 17.38 -24.05
C LEU A 753 3.11 18.03 -22.78
N HIS A 754 2.45 19.07 -22.29
CA HIS A 754 2.84 19.78 -21.08
C HIS A 754 1.63 20.43 -20.39
N ARG A 755 1.69 20.57 -19.05
CA ARG A 755 0.62 21.20 -18.26
C ARG A 755 0.20 22.58 -18.76
N SER A 756 1.17 23.38 -19.21
CA SER A 756 0.94 24.73 -19.72
C SER A 756 0.06 24.76 -20.97
N ALA A 757 0.12 23.72 -21.82
CA ALA A 757 -0.77 23.62 -22.97
C ALA A 757 -2.22 23.44 -22.52
N ARG A 758 -2.47 22.57 -21.52
CA ARG A 758 -3.81 22.38 -20.95
C ARG A 758 -4.32 23.65 -20.26
N GLU A 759 -3.51 24.26 -19.40
CA GLU A 759 -3.86 25.50 -18.69
C GLU A 759 -4.25 26.61 -19.67
N TYR A 760 -3.51 26.74 -20.77
CA TYR A 760 -3.80 27.70 -21.82
C TYR A 760 -5.14 27.42 -22.53
N ILE A 761 -5.43 26.15 -22.86
CA ILE A 761 -6.74 25.78 -23.43
C ILE A 761 -7.87 26.15 -22.46
N VAL A 762 -7.81 25.69 -21.21
CA VAL A 762 -8.86 25.90 -20.20
C VAL A 762 -9.07 27.38 -19.89
N ASN A 763 -7.99 28.11 -19.59
CA ASN A 763 -8.09 29.47 -19.07
C ASN A 763 -8.29 30.52 -20.18
N THR A 764 -7.82 30.26 -21.41
CA THR A 764 -7.75 31.28 -22.47
C THR A 764 -8.61 30.96 -23.68
N ARG A 765 -8.65 29.69 -24.14
CA ARG A 765 -9.28 29.33 -25.43
C ARG A 765 -10.63 28.66 -25.29
N GLU A 766 -10.95 28.05 -24.16
CA GLU A 766 -12.18 27.26 -23.97
C GLU A 766 -13.44 28.06 -24.27
N VAL A 767 -13.53 29.31 -23.80
CA VAL A 767 -14.67 30.19 -24.08
C VAL A 767 -14.85 30.43 -25.58
N GLN A 768 -13.75 30.62 -26.32
CA GLN A 768 -13.80 30.85 -27.76
C GLN A 768 -14.16 29.57 -28.54
N MET A 769 -13.64 28.42 -28.11
CA MET A 769 -13.96 27.11 -28.68
C MET A 769 -15.45 26.78 -28.48
N ARG A 770 -15.98 26.99 -27.27
CA ARG A 770 -17.41 26.83 -27.01
C ARG A 770 -18.29 27.82 -27.80
N ALA A 771 -17.81 29.03 -28.03
CA ALA A 771 -18.54 30.00 -28.86
C ALA A 771 -18.64 29.58 -30.34
N ARG A 772 -17.65 28.85 -30.87
CA ARG A 772 -17.68 28.28 -32.23
C ARG A 772 -18.51 27.00 -32.32
N LEU A 773 -18.69 26.30 -31.20
CA LEU A 773 -19.45 25.05 -31.10
C LEU A 773 -20.59 25.18 -30.07
N PRO A 774 -21.56 26.10 -30.27
CA PRO A 774 -22.63 26.35 -29.28
C PRO A 774 -23.56 25.15 -29.09
N ASP A 775 -23.75 24.35 -30.14
CA ASP A 775 -24.64 23.17 -30.14
C ASP A 775 -23.91 21.87 -29.76
N PHE A 776 -22.58 21.91 -29.57
CA PHE A 776 -21.81 20.71 -29.24
C PHE A 776 -21.90 20.41 -27.74
N ASP A 777 -22.62 19.33 -27.43
CA ASP A 777 -22.70 18.81 -26.08
C ASP A 777 -21.46 17.98 -25.74
N VAL A 778 -20.50 18.63 -25.06
CA VAL A 778 -19.23 18.03 -24.62
C VAL A 778 -19.45 16.77 -23.77
N TYR A 779 -20.44 16.78 -22.87
CA TYR A 779 -20.70 15.64 -22.00
C TYR A 779 -21.28 14.47 -22.78
N SER A 780 -22.23 14.74 -23.68
CA SER A 780 -22.73 13.74 -24.62
C SER A 780 -21.61 13.12 -25.44
N GLY A 781 -20.68 13.94 -25.97
CA GLY A 781 -19.51 13.46 -26.70
C GLY A 781 -18.61 12.54 -25.86
N ILE A 782 -18.28 12.93 -24.63
CA ILE A 782 -17.50 12.11 -23.70
C ILE A 782 -18.18 10.76 -23.43
N PHE A 783 -19.49 10.76 -23.14
CA PHE A 783 -20.23 9.52 -22.89
C PHE A 783 -20.23 8.60 -24.11
N ARG A 784 -20.41 9.15 -25.32
CA ARG A 784 -20.37 8.37 -26.56
C ARG A 784 -19.01 7.72 -26.78
N LEU A 785 -17.91 8.44 -26.56
CA LEU A 785 -16.55 7.89 -26.69
C LEU A 785 -16.25 6.80 -25.65
N LEU A 786 -16.63 7.02 -24.38
CA LEU A 786 -16.45 6.00 -23.33
C LEU A 786 -17.32 4.76 -23.56
N LEU A 787 -18.54 4.94 -24.07
CA LEU A 787 -19.40 3.81 -24.47
C LEU A 787 -18.83 3.07 -25.68
N ALA A 788 -18.26 3.77 -26.65
CA ALA A 788 -17.59 3.14 -27.80
C ALA A 788 -16.36 2.33 -27.35
N GLU A 789 -15.52 2.90 -26.48
CA GLU A 789 -14.40 2.21 -25.84
C GLU A 789 -14.86 0.89 -25.20
N PHE A 790 -15.99 0.91 -24.48
CA PHE A 790 -16.56 -0.26 -23.82
C PHE A 790 -17.23 -1.25 -24.81
N LYS A 791 -17.93 -0.74 -25.83
CA LYS A 791 -18.68 -1.53 -26.83
C LYS A 791 -17.77 -2.37 -27.71
N PHE A 792 -16.64 -1.81 -28.14
CA PHE A 792 -15.73 -2.43 -29.11
C PHE A 792 -14.52 -3.14 -28.47
N ALA A 793 -14.45 -3.17 -27.14
CA ALA A 793 -13.37 -3.83 -26.41
C ALA A 793 -13.34 -5.34 -26.67
N LEU A 794 -12.12 -5.88 -26.81
CA LEU A 794 -11.86 -7.32 -26.78
C LEU A 794 -12.09 -7.84 -25.36
N SER A 795 -13.10 -8.69 -25.17
CA SER A 795 -13.36 -9.33 -23.88
C SER A 795 -12.46 -10.55 -23.71
N THR A 796 -11.41 -10.44 -22.89
CA THR A 796 -10.66 -11.62 -22.42
C THR A 796 -11.18 -12.08 -21.05
N ARG A 797 -10.92 -13.35 -20.71
CA ARG A 797 -11.29 -13.92 -19.41
C ARG A 797 -10.70 -13.14 -18.22
N LYS A 798 -9.51 -12.58 -18.38
CA LYS A 798 -8.83 -11.78 -17.35
C LYS A 798 -9.42 -10.37 -17.21
N ASP A 799 -10.07 -9.84 -18.24
CA ASP A 799 -10.62 -8.47 -18.22
C ASP A 799 -11.87 -8.32 -17.35
N MET A 800 -12.51 -9.44 -17.04
CA MET A 800 -13.65 -9.56 -16.14
C MET A 800 -13.26 -10.16 -14.78
N GLU A 801 -12.01 -10.60 -14.58
CA GLU A 801 -11.53 -11.15 -13.32
C GLU A 801 -11.24 -10.03 -12.30
N ILE A 802 -11.70 -10.22 -11.06
CA ILE A 802 -11.35 -9.36 -9.94
C ILE A 802 -10.17 -9.98 -9.22
N SER A 803 -9.13 -9.19 -8.96
CA SER A 803 -7.98 -9.68 -8.18
C SER A 803 -8.40 -10.09 -6.76
N ALA A 804 -7.79 -11.15 -6.24
CA ALA A 804 -8.12 -11.75 -4.94
C ALA A 804 -7.92 -10.81 -3.72
N ASP A 805 -7.29 -9.65 -3.92
CA ASP A 805 -7.06 -8.60 -2.93
C ASP A 805 -8.16 -7.52 -2.93
N GLY A 806 -9.07 -7.49 -3.92
CA GLY A 806 -10.14 -6.49 -4.03
C GLY A 806 -9.67 -5.11 -4.50
N TYR A 807 -8.41 -4.97 -4.94
CA TYR A 807 -7.80 -3.67 -5.27
C TYR A 807 -7.49 -3.45 -6.77
N ARG A 808 -7.63 -4.47 -7.63
CA ARG A 808 -7.39 -4.35 -9.08
C ARG A 808 -8.55 -4.97 -9.90
N ASP A 809 -9.42 -4.10 -10.39
CA ASP A 809 -10.40 -4.43 -11.43
C ASP A 809 -9.72 -4.72 -12.78
N GLY A 810 -10.32 -5.61 -13.58
CA GLY A 810 -9.94 -5.80 -14.98
C GLY A 810 -10.24 -4.56 -15.86
N PRO A 811 -9.54 -4.36 -17.00
CA PRO A 811 -9.65 -3.17 -17.85
C PRO A 811 -11.08 -2.86 -18.30
N LEU A 812 -11.85 -3.88 -18.68
CA LEU A 812 -13.22 -3.73 -19.17
C LEU A 812 -14.15 -3.22 -18.06
N ARG A 813 -13.95 -3.70 -16.82
CA ARG A 813 -14.67 -3.21 -15.63
C ARG A 813 -14.26 -1.80 -15.26
N MET A 814 -12.97 -1.46 -15.39
CA MET A 814 -12.51 -0.08 -15.19
C MET A 814 -13.13 0.88 -16.22
N ALA A 815 -13.30 0.46 -17.47
CA ALA A 815 -13.95 1.27 -18.51
C ALA A 815 -15.42 1.54 -18.15
N LEU A 816 -16.19 0.51 -17.75
CA LEU A 816 -17.58 0.69 -17.30
C LEU A 816 -17.68 1.60 -16.07
N ASN A 817 -16.79 1.41 -15.09
CA ASN A 817 -16.75 2.23 -13.89
C ASN A 817 -16.47 3.70 -14.23
N ARG A 818 -15.57 3.98 -15.19
CA ARG A 818 -15.30 5.34 -15.67
C ARG A 818 -16.56 5.98 -16.27
N VAL A 819 -17.35 5.26 -17.07
CA VAL A 819 -18.61 5.79 -17.62
C VAL A 819 -19.51 6.33 -16.50
N PHE A 820 -19.75 5.54 -15.45
CA PHE A 820 -20.63 5.95 -14.35
C PHE A 820 -20.06 7.06 -13.48
N ILE A 821 -18.74 7.03 -13.20
CA ILE A 821 -18.07 8.11 -12.46
C ILE A 821 -18.25 9.44 -13.19
N VAL A 822 -18.06 9.46 -14.51
CA VAL A 822 -18.15 10.67 -15.31
C VAL A 822 -19.60 11.16 -15.40
N MET A 823 -20.57 10.25 -15.55
CA MET A 823 -22.00 10.61 -15.51
C MET A 823 -22.40 11.23 -14.17
N CYS A 824 -21.94 10.64 -13.06
CA CYS A 824 -22.19 11.13 -11.72
C CYS A 824 -21.55 12.52 -11.52
N ALA A 825 -20.28 12.68 -11.88
CA ALA A 825 -19.55 13.96 -11.76
C ALA A 825 -20.17 15.08 -12.61
N ALA A 826 -20.57 14.78 -13.85
CA ALA A 826 -21.24 15.76 -14.72
C ALA A 826 -22.55 16.27 -14.10
N ASN A 827 -23.32 15.38 -13.47
CA ASN A 827 -24.55 15.75 -12.78
C ASN A 827 -24.28 16.51 -11.47
N GLU A 828 -23.41 16.01 -10.59
CA GLU A 828 -23.20 16.60 -9.26
C GLU A 828 -22.50 17.95 -9.29
N ILE A 829 -21.50 18.10 -10.17
CA ILE A 829 -20.64 19.30 -10.20
C ILE A 829 -21.22 20.35 -11.16
N ARG A 830 -21.88 19.92 -12.24
CA ARG A 830 -22.33 20.81 -13.32
C ARG A 830 -23.83 20.80 -13.55
N GLY A 831 -24.60 20.00 -12.82
CA GLY A 831 -26.05 19.92 -12.95
C GLY A 831 -26.50 19.33 -14.29
N TYR A 832 -25.63 18.59 -15.00
CA TYR A 832 -25.96 18.04 -16.30
C TYR A 832 -26.96 16.88 -16.19
N ASN A 833 -28.08 16.98 -16.92
CA ASN A 833 -29.12 15.95 -16.93
C ASN A 833 -28.76 14.85 -17.95
N VAL A 834 -28.29 13.70 -17.46
CA VAL A 834 -27.82 12.60 -18.32
C VAL A 834 -29.01 11.95 -19.05
N PRO A 835 -29.03 11.92 -20.40
CA PRO A 835 -30.10 11.27 -21.16
C PRO A 835 -30.23 9.76 -20.90
N SER A 836 -31.46 9.26 -20.75
CA SER A 836 -31.74 7.84 -20.48
C SER A 836 -31.16 6.87 -21.52
N ARG A 837 -31.07 7.30 -22.78
CA ARG A 837 -30.50 6.53 -23.91
C ARG A 837 -29.08 6.03 -23.64
N PHE A 838 -28.28 6.76 -22.86
CA PHE A 838 -26.92 6.33 -22.53
C PHE A 838 -26.90 5.11 -21.61
N PHE A 839 -27.87 5.04 -20.69
CA PHE A 839 -28.05 3.88 -19.82
C PHE A 839 -28.64 2.69 -20.56
N GLU A 840 -29.53 2.92 -21.54
CA GLU A 840 -30.06 1.89 -22.42
C GLU A 840 -28.93 1.20 -23.20
N GLU A 841 -28.01 1.99 -23.78
CA GLU A 841 -26.84 1.47 -24.50
C GLU A 841 -25.87 0.75 -23.57
N ALA A 842 -25.52 1.37 -22.43
CA ALA A 842 -24.63 0.74 -21.45
C ALA A 842 -25.16 -0.62 -20.99
N ASN A 843 -26.47 -0.72 -20.71
CA ASN A 843 -27.12 -1.98 -20.34
C ASN A 843 -27.01 -3.02 -21.48
N HIS A 844 -27.26 -2.61 -22.73
CA HIS A 844 -27.16 -3.51 -23.88
C HIS A 844 -25.72 -4.04 -24.05
N ILE A 845 -24.72 -3.18 -23.91
CA ILE A 845 -23.31 -3.58 -24.01
C ILE A 845 -22.92 -4.56 -22.89
N VAL A 846 -23.32 -4.27 -21.64
CA VAL A 846 -23.09 -5.18 -20.49
C VAL A 846 -23.71 -6.55 -20.73
N GLN A 847 -24.95 -6.60 -21.23
CA GLN A 847 -25.64 -7.85 -21.52
C GLN A 847 -24.92 -8.69 -22.57
N HIS A 848 -24.38 -8.07 -23.62
CA HIS A 848 -23.64 -8.78 -24.66
C HIS A 848 -22.27 -9.29 -24.20
N HIS A 849 -21.49 -8.49 -23.48
CA HIS A 849 -20.22 -8.97 -22.89
C HIS A 849 -20.45 -10.12 -21.91
N ALA A 850 -21.55 -10.09 -21.16
CA ALA A 850 -21.94 -11.21 -20.28
C ALA A 850 -22.29 -12.50 -21.05
N GLN A 851 -22.82 -12.41 -22.28
CA GLN A 851 -23.18 -13.56 -23.11
C GLN A 851 -21.99 -14.15 -23.88
N THR A 852 -21.04 -13.32 -24.30
CA THR A 852 -19.86 -13.72 -25.10
C THR A 852 -18.79 -14.40 -24.26
N VAL A 853 -18.68 -14.08 -22.97
CA VAL A 853 -17.83 -14.77 -22.00
C VAL A 853 -18.49 -16.11 -21.60
N VAL A 854 -18.33 -17.13 -22.46
CA VAL A 854 -18.94 -18.46 -22.24
C VAL A 854 -18.45 -19.09 -20.93
N PRO A 855 -19.35 -19.50 -20.01
CA PRO A 855 -19.00 -20.38 -18.89
C PRO A 855 -18.80 -21.80 -19.43
N ARG A 856 -17.58 -22.16 -19.85
CA ARG A 856 -17.17 -23.58 -19.94
C ARG A 856 -16.67 -24.07 -18.58
N THR A 857 -17.50 -23.92 -17.57
CA THR A 857 -17.52 -24.88 -16.46
C THR A 857 -18.81 -25.66 -16.63
N LYS A 858 -18.67 -26.88 -17.18
CA LYS A 858 -19.52 -27.99 -16.74
C LYS A 858 -19.56 -27.87 -15.22
N PHE A 859 -20.73 -27.53 -14.67
CA PHE A 859 -21.00 -27.87 -13.28
C PHE A 859 -20.67 -29.36 -13.17
N LEU A 860 -19.61 -29.67 -12.42
CA LEU A 860 -19.45 -31.01 -11.89
C LEU A 860 -20.78 -31.34 -11.23
N SER A 861 -21.34 -32.49 -11.61
CA SER A 861 -22.54 -33.04 -11.00
C SER A 861 -22.45 -32.90 -9.48
N LYS A 862 -23.60 -32.61 -8.86
CA LYS A 862 -23.82 -32.34 -7.43
C LYS A 862 -23.47 -33.49 -6.46
N SER A 863 -22.47 -34.30 -6.80
CA SER A 863 -21.94 -35.38 -5.98
C SER A 863 -20.44 -35.15 -5.81
N GLU A 864 -20.02 -34.97 -4.56
CA GLU A 864 -18.61 -34.87 -4.11
C GLU A 864 -17.94 -33.48 -4.23
N ILE A 865 -18.51 -32.49 -3.52
CA ILE A 865 -17.74 -31.35 -3.02
C ILE A 865 -17.66 -31.51 -1.50
N PRO A 866 -16.48 -31.68 -0.88
CA PRO A 866 -16.35 -31.65 0.57
C PRO A 866 -16.65 -30.23 1.05
N GLY A 867 -17.67 -30.09 1.90
CA GLY A 867 -18.17 -28.79 2.37
C GLY A 867 -17.09 -27.90 3.03
N PRO A 868 -17.21 -26.57 2.92
CA PRO A 868 -16.29 -25.64 3.56
C PRO A 868 -16.58 -25.49 5.06
N LYS A 869 -15.52 -25.33 5.85
CA LYS A 869 -15.53 -25.14 7.30
C LYS A 869 -15.35 -23.66 7.65
N SER A 870 -16.27 -23.15 8.48
CA SER A 870 -16.16 -22.02 9.42
C SER A 870 -15.50 -20.70 8.97
N LEU A 871 -16.29 -19.68 8.66
CA LEU A 871 -15.91 -18.28 8.87
C LEU A 871 -16.74 -17.68 10.01
N ILE A 872 -16.10 -16.81 10.81
CA ILE A 872 -16.73 -16.04 11.89
C ILE A 872 -17.78 -15.11 11.27
N PHE A 873 -19.03 -15.24 11.71
CA PHE A 873 -20.20 -14.57 11.12
C PHE A 873 -20.06 -13.04 11.02
N GLY A 874 -19.42 -12.37 11.99
CA GLY A 874 -19.12 -10.93 11.95
C GLY A 874 -18.10 -10.53 10.86
N GLN A 875 -17.04 -11.32 10.68
CA GLN A 875 -16.10 -11.12 9.57
C GLN A 875 -16.75 -11.45 8.22
N CYS A 876 -17.66 -12.42 8.18
CA CYS A 876 -18.49 -12.69 7.01
C CYS A 876 -19.37 -11.49 6.68
N LEU A 877 -20.11 -10.89 7.62
CA LEU A 877 -20.96 -9.74 7.32
C LEU A 877 -20.16 -8.51 6.91
N HIS A 878 -19.03 -8.22 7.56
CA HIS A 878 -18.13 -7.13 7.16
C HIS A 878 -17.51 -7.38 5.77
N ARG A 879 -17.05 -8.61 5.49
CA ARG A 879 -16.58 -9.00 4.15
C ARG A 879 -17.70 -8.96 3.14
N VAL A 880 -18.90 -9.42 3.47
CA VAL A 880 -20.07 -9.42 2.60
C VAL A 880 -20.49 -7.99 2.29
N THR A 881 -20.61 -7.09 3.27
CA THR A 881 -20.90 -5.66 3.03
C THR A 881 -19.79 -4.99 2.21
N SER A 882 -18.51 -5.19 2.55
CA SER A 882 -17.39 -4.64 1.76
C SER A 882 -17.30 -5.23 0.34
N HIS A 883 -17.59 -6.52 0.16
CA HIS A 883 -17.61 -7.26 -1.12
C HIS A 883 -18.88 -6.97 -1.94
N TRP A 884 -20.01 -6.64 -1.32
CA TRP A 884 -21.18 -6.07 -2.00
C TRP A 884 -20.88 -4.65 -2.47
N LEU A 885 -20.21 -3.87 -1.62
CA LEU A 885 -19.72 -2.54 -1.96
C LEU A 885 -18.55 -2.56 -2.96
N THR A 886 -18.02 -3.71 -3.40
CA THR A 886 -16.86 -3.73 -4.32
C THR A 886 -16.90 -4.76 -5.46
N ILE A 887 -17.58 -5.90 -5.34
CA ILE A 887 -17.24 -7.11 -6.12
C ILE A 887 -18.42 -7.78 -6.85
N ARG A 888 -19.62 -7.90 -6.26
CA ARG A 888 -20.61 -8.89 -6.74
C ARG A 888 -21.32 -8.73 -8.11
N PRO A 889 -21.49 -7.57 -8.75
CA PRO A 889 -22.54 -7.44 -9.77
C PRO A 889 -22.14 -7.81 -11.22
N SER A 890 -21.21 -8.73 -11.49
CA SER A 890 -20.71 -8.85 -12.89
C SER A 890 -20.44 -10.23 -13.48
N TYR A 891 -20.71 -11.36 -12.81
CA TYR A 891 -20.32 -12.64 -13.44
C TYR A 891 -21.32 -13.21 -14.43
N HIS A 892 -22.63 -13.13 -14.22
CA HIS A 892 -23.59 -13.68 -15.19
C HIS A 892 -24.95 -12.97 -15.05
N SER A 893 -25.24 -11.94 -15.87
CA SER A 893 -26.60 -11.39 -16.08
C SER A 893 -27.45 -11.12 -14.80
N SER A 894 -27.59 -9.83 -14.42
CA SER A 894 -28.35 -9.21 -13.30
C SER A 894 -27.40 -8.72 -12.19
N ASP A 895 -26.93 -7.46 -12.20
CA ASP A 895 -27.77 -6.32 -11.83
C ASP A 895 -27.16 -4.98 -12.32
N PHE A 896 -27.24 -4.68 -13.62
CA PHE A 896 -26.87 -3.34 -14.16
C PHE A 896 -27.53 -2.21 -13.35
N LEU A 897 -28.78 -2.42 -12.94
CA LEU A 897 -29.52 -1.50 -12.09
C LEU A 897 -28.88 -1.29 -10.71
N CYS A 898 -28.25 -2.29 -10.10
CA CYS A 898 -27.53 -2.11 -8.83
C CYS A 898 -26.30 -1.21 -9.00
N GLU A 899 -25.56 -1.32 -10.11
CA GLU A 899 -24.46 -0.41 -10.42
C GLU A 899 -24.96 1.02 -10.67
N VAL A 900 -26.07 1.19 -11.38
CA VAL A 900 -26.70 2.51 -11.57
C VAL A 900 -27.13 3.12 -10.22
N VAL A 901 -27.74 2.32 -9.34
CA VAL A 901 -28.18 2.77 -8.00
C VAL A 901 -26.99 3.08 -7.09
N ARG A 902 -25.90 2.31 -7.19
CA ARG A 902 -24.65 2.55 -6.44
C ARG A 902 -24.07 3.95 -6.69
N TYR A 903 -24.18 4.44 -7.93
CA TYR A 903 -23.74 5.78 -8.33
C TYR A 903 -24.84 6.86 -8.21
N ASP A 904 -26.02 6.51 -7.70
CA ASP A 904 -27.20 7.37 -7.58
C ASP A 904 -27.68 7.94 -8.93
N LEU A 905 -27.64 7.10 -9.97
CA LEU A 905 -27.99 7.48 -11.35
C LEU A 905 -29.37 6.97 -11.79
N GLN A 906 -30.12 6.28 -10.92
CA GLN A 906 -31.40 5.62 -11.24
C GLN A 906 -32.49 6.59 -11.71
N ARG A 907 -32.45 7.85 -11.27
CA ARG A 907 -33.38 8.92 -11.68
C ARG A 907 -33.30 9.29 -13.15
N PHE A 908 -32.21 8.92 -13.84
CA PHE A 908 -32.00 9.20 -15.25
C PHE A 908 -32.48 8.07 -16.18
N LEU A 909 -32.92 6.94 -15.61
CA LEU A 909 -33.44 5.82 -16.40
C LEU A 909 -34.83 6.14 -16.98
N SER A 910 -35.11 5.66 -18.19
CA SER A 910 -36.45 5.76 -18.76
C SER A 910 -37.43 4.86 -17.98
N PRO A 911 -38.72 5.22 -17.84
CA PRO A 911 -39.69 4.41 -17.12
C PRO A 911 -39.79 2.97 -17.65
N ASP A 912 -39.68 2.80 -18.98
CA ASP A 912 -39.64 1.50 -19.64
C ASP A 912 -38.40 0.69 -19.26
N LEU A 913 -37.21 1.28 -19.36
CA LEU A 913 -35.96 0.61 -18.97
C LEU A 913 -35.98 0.25 -17.49
N MET A 914 -36.44 1.15 -16.63
CA MET A 914 -36.59 0.91 -15.20
C MET A 914 -37.50 -0.30 -14.94
N SER A 915 -38.69 -0.34 -15.56
CA SER A 915 -39.61 -1.48 -15.43
C SER A 915 -38.98 -2.79 -15.93
N ARG A 916 -38.30 -2.77 -17.09
CA ARG A 916 -37.62 -3.96 -17.63
C ARG A 916 -36.51 -4.45 -16.71
N LEU A 917 -35.68 -3.55 -16.19
CA LEU A 917 -34.59 -3.90 -15.27
C LEU A 917 -35.13 -4.44 -13.94
N LYS A 918 -36.19 -3.84 -13.39
CA LYS A 918 -36.88 -4.35 -12.19
C LYS A 918 -37.45 -5.75 -12.43
N GLN A 919 -38.07 -6.01 -13.58
CA GLN A 919 -38.56 -7.34 -13.96
C GLN A 919 -37.42 -8.37 -14.11
N GLN A 920 -36.31 -7.99 -14.75
CA GLN A 920 -35.11 -8.82 -14.87
C GLN A 920 -34.50 -9.15 -13.51
N ASN A 921 -34.53 -8.19 -12.58
CA ASN A 921 -34.01 -8.33 -11.22
C ASN A 921 -35.05 -8.86 -10.22
N SER A 922 -36.23 -9.34 -10.66
CA SER A 922 -37.28 -9.86 -9.76
C SER A 922 -36.82 -11.01 -8.85
N LYS A 923 -35.79 -11.76 -9.24
CA LYS A 923 -35.14 -12.80 -8.41
C LYS A 923 -34.03 -12.28 -7.49
N SER A 924 -33.51 -11.08 -7.76
CA SER A 924 -32.45 -10.39 -7.03
C SER A 924 -32.97 -9.11 -6.34
N GLY A 925 -34.28 -8.93 -6.21
CA GLY A 925 -34.89 -7.70 -5.68
C GLY A 925 -34.42 -7.32 -4.28
N SER A 926 -34.10 -8.32 -3.46
CA SER A 926 -33.49 -8.15 -2.13
C SER A 926 -32.12 -7.47 -2.19
N VAL A 927 -31.33 -7.78 -3.21
CA VAL A 927 -30.01 -7.17 -3.47
C VAL A 927 -30.15 -5.71 -3.89
N LEU A 928 -31.13 -5.43 -4.75
CA LEU A 928 -31.41 -4.07 -5.22
C LEU A 928 -31.89 -3.17 -4.09
N LEU A 929 -32.82 -3.68 -3.26
CA LEU A 929 -33.31 -2.98 -2.07
C LEU A 929 -32.18 -2.70 -1.09
N LEU A 930 -31.29 -3.67 -0.86
CA LEU A 930 -30.12 -3.50 0.00
C LEU A 930 -29.14 -2.44 -0.56
N THR A 931 -28.86 -2.48 -1.86
CA THR A 931 -27.95 -1.53 -2.53
C THR A 931 -28.48 -0.10 -2.42
N ALA A 932 -29.78 0.10 -2.63
CA ALA A 932 -30.44 1.39 -2.46
C ALA A 932 -30.41 1.90 -1.01
N ALA A 933 -30.60 1.00 -0.04
CA ALA A 933 -30.66 1.34 1.37
C ALA A 933 -29.30 1.68 2.01
N ILE A 934 -28.19 1.11 1.51
CA ILE A 934 -26.83 1.32 2.04
C ILE A 934 -26.21 2.66 1.59
N ARG A 935 -26.71 3.32 0.54
CA ARG A 935 -26.26 4.66 0.14
C ARG A 935 -27.42 5.56 -0.27
N PRO A 936 -28.36 5.87 0.64
CA PRO A 936 -29.56 6.59 0.27
C PRO A 936 -29.23 8.09 0.13
N LYS A 937 -29.03 8.56 -1.10
CA LYS A 937 -29.11 9.99 -1.43
C LYS A 937 -30.56 10.43 -1.66
N ASP A 938 -31.39 9.53 -2.18
CA ASP A 938 -32.83 9.70 -2.40
C ASP A 938 -33.63 8.52 -1.78
N LEU A 939 -34.50 8.83 -0.82
CA LEU A 939 -35.37 7.86 -0.15
C LEU A 939 -36.52 7.38 -1.04
N GLY A 940 -36.87 8.14 -2.09
CA GLY A 940 -37.99 7.82 -2.99
C GLY A 940 -37.87 6.44 -3.61
N PHE A 941 -36.68 6.09 -4.12
CA PHE A 941 -36.45 4.80 -4.76
C PHE A 941 -36.59 3.61 -3.80
N VAL A 942 -36.18 3.77 -2.54
CA VAL A 942 -36.36 2.75 -1.51
C VAL A 942 -37.85 2.53 -1.23
N ARG A 943 -38.63 3.62 -1.10
CA ARG A 943 -40.09 3.55 -0.92
C ARG A 943 -40.79 2.87 -2.10
N ASP A 944 -40.36 3.16 -3.32
CA ASP A 944 -40.93 2.55 -4.52
C ASP A 944 -40.73 1.03 -4.53
N LEU A 945 -39.52 0.55 -4.23
CA LEU A 945 -39.24 -0.89 -4.12
C LEU A 945 -40.07 -1.56 -3.02
N LEU A 946 -40.23 -0.88 -1.88
CA LEU A 946 -41.07 -1.34 -0.77
C LEU A 946 -42.56 -1.36 -1.12
N HIS A 947 -43.05 -0.45 -1.96
CA HIS A 947 -44.42 -0.44 -2.48
C HIS A 947 -44.66 -1.50 -3.57
N GLU A 948 -43.64 -1.82 -4.36
CA GLU A 948 -43.67 -2.88 -5.37
C GLU A 948 -43.68 -4.30 -4.78
N GLY A 949 -43.61 -4.42 -3.45
CA GLY A 949 -43.77 -5.69 -2.73
C GLY A 949 -42.45 -6.29 -2.23
N HIS A 950 -41.30 -5.64 -2.48
CA HIS A 950 -40.06 -6.03 -1.83
C HIS A 950 -40.11 -5.70 -0.36
N THR A 951 -39.51 -6.55 0.47
CA THR A 951 -39.54 -6.36 1.92
C THR A 951 -38.16 -6.51 2.53
N PRO A 952 -37.85 -5.84 3.66
CA PRO A 952 -36.57 -6.02 4.35
C PRO A 952 -36.36 -7.46 4.86
N ARG A 953 -37.39 -8.31 4.87
CA ARG A 953 -37.32 -9.74 5.20
C ARG A 953 -36.80 -10.62 4.09
N GLU A 954 -36.76 -10.12 2.86
CA GLU A 954 -36.26 -10.93 1.75
C GLU A 954 -34.82 -11.36 2.02
N MET A 955 -34.52 -12.60 1.68
CA MET A 955 -33.22 -13.21 1.96
C MET A 955 -32.26 -12.95 0.79
N VAL A 956 -31.04 -12.58 1.12
CA VAL A 956 -29.92 -12.38 0.19
C VAL A 956 -28.99 -13.58 0.32
N ASN A 957 -28.82 -14.33 -0.78
CA ASN A 957 -27.93 -15.49 -0.79
C ASN A 957 -26.46 -15.06 -0.65
N LEU A 958 -25.75 -15.66 0.29
CA LEU A 958 -24.31 -15.60 0.46
C LEU A 958 -23.66 -16.72 -0.36
N GLU A 959 -23.64 -16.64 -1.70
CA GLU A 959 -22.79 -17.50 -2.53
C GLU A 959 -21.37 -17.62 -1.95
N LEU A 960 -20.90 -18.87 -1.94
CA LEU A 960 -19.58 -19.32 -1.54
C LEU A 960 -18.49 -18.50 -2.23
N ILE A 961 -17.89 -17.58 -1.49
CA ILE A 961 -16.60 -16.99 -1.83
C ILE A 961 -15.64 -18.15 -2.19
N PRO A 962 -15.04 -18.19 -3.39
CA PRO A 962 -13.96 -19.15 -3.65
C PRO A 962 -12.91 -18.94 -2.57
N ALA A 963 -12.66 -19.97 -1.77
CA ALA A 963 -11.73 -19.90 -0.64
C ALA A 963 -10.29 -19.68 -1.16
N ILE A 964 -9.92 -18.44 -1.45
CA ILE A 964 -8.58 -18.07 -1.96
C ILE A 964 -7.57 -17.90 -0.82
N TYR A 965 -8.01 -17.96 0.45
CA TYR A 965 -7.13 -18.16 1.60
C TYR A 965 -7.54 -19.43 2.37
N LYS A 966 -7.07 -20.60 1.92
CA LYS A 966 -6.83 -21.70 2.86
C LYS A 966 -5.50 -21.46 3.58
N SER A 967 -5.46 -20.43 4.42
CA SER A 967 -4.53 -20.40 5.56
C SER A 967 -5.30 -20.90 6.79
N ASN A 968 -5.19 -22.20 7.03
CA ASN A 968 -5.34 -22.87 8.32
C ASN A 968 -6.35 -22.32 9.33
N VAL A 969 -7.56 -22.87 9.24
CA VAL A 969 -8.39 -23.12 10.42
C VAL A 969 -8.81 -24.58 10.36
N LYS A 970 -8.09 -25.44 11.11
CA LYS A 970 -8.57 -26.78 11.44
C LYS A 970 -9.38 -26.66 12.73
N SER A 971 -10.70 -26.50 12.63
CA SER A 971 -11.61 -26.91 13.70
C SER A 971 -12.43 -28.13 13.23
N SER A 972 -12.50 -29.11 14.11
CA SER A 972 -13.19 -30.39 13.94
C SER A 972 -14.55 -30.30 14.63
N THR A 973 -15.57 -29.90 13.90
CA THR A 973 -16.96 -30.20 14.23
C THR A 973 -17.79 -30.08 12.96
N THR A 974 -18.37 -31.20 12.53
CA THR A 974 -19.21 -31.32 11.34
C THR A 974 -20.65 -30.94 11.73
N ILE A 975 -21.23 -29.88 11.15
CA ILE A 975 -22.66 -29.55 11.28
C ILE A 975 -23.17 -29.00 9.91
N PRO A 976 -24.43 -29.27 9.49
CA PRO A 976 -24.87 -29.22 8.08
C PRO A 976 -25.00 -27.82 7.46
N ALA A 977 -24.95 -27.81 6.12
CA ALA A 977 -25.08 -26.66 5.22
C ALA A 977 -26.53 -26.14 5.09
N THR A 978 -27.07 -25.46 6.11
CA THR A 978 -28.50 -25.10 6.07
C THR A 978 -28.88 -23.62 5.98
N GLN A 979 -28.00 -22.62 6.06
CA GLN A 979 -28.42 -21.24 5.78
C GLN A 979 -27.34 -20.39 5.09
N ASP A 980 -27.29 -20.47 3.76
CA ASP A 980 -26.47 -19.61 2.89
C ASP A 980 -27.20 -18.29 2.55
N SER A 981 -28.05 -17.74 3.43
CA SER A 981 -28.85 -16.55 3.12
C SER A 981 -29.16 -15.70 4.36
N VAL A 982 -29.09 -14.37 4.25
CA VAL A 982 -29.33 -13.39 5.34
C VAL A 982 -30.30 -12.32 4.86
N SER A 983 -31.17 -11.79 5.73
CA SER A 983 -32.14 -10.77 5.33
C SER A 983 -31.51 -9.42 4.98
N VAL A 984 -32.19 -8.66 4.13
CA VAL A 984 -31.83 -7.27 3.82
C VAL A 984 -31.78 -6.41 5.10
N TRP A 985 -32.73 -6.63 6.00
CA TRP A 985 -32.84 -5.94 7.29
C TRP A 985 -31.58 -6.08 8.13
N LEU A 986 -31.07 -7.29 8.30
CA LEU A 986 -29.90 -7.54 9.15
C LEU A 986 -28.61 -6.96 8.55
N ILE A 987 -28.44 -7.07 7.23
CA ILE A 987 -27.27 -6.50 6.54
C ILE A 987 -27.29 -4.97 6.61
N PHE A 988 -28.46 -4.35 6.40
CA PHE A 988 -28.64 -2.91 6.52
C PHE A 988 -28.34 -2.41 7.94
N LEU A 989 -28.90 -3.05 8.99
CA LEU A 989 -28.64 -2.67 10.38
C LEU A 989 -27.16 -2.79 10.75
N TYR A 990 -26.50 -3.85 10.30
CA TYR A 990 -25.07 -4.05 10.54
C TYR A 990 -24.25 -2.91 9.91
N TRP A 991 -24.56 -2.55 8.67
CA TRP A 991 -23.92 -1.44 7.97
C TRP A 991 -24.23 -0.10 8.66
N PHE A 992 -25.49 0.20 8.94
CA PHE A 992 -25.97 1.47 9.52
C PHE A 992 -25.29 1.78 10.86
N ILE A 993 -25.22 0.79 11.76
CA ILE A 993 -24.55 0.93 13.05
C ILE A 993 -23.03 0.98 12.89
N GLY A 994 -22.48 0.15 11.99
CA GLY A 994 -21.05 0.12 11.69
C GLY A 994 -20.51 1.47 11.22
N GLN A 995 -21.24 2.19 10.36
CA GLN A 995 -20.80 3.52 9.86
C GLN A 995 -20.64 4.54 10.99
N TYR A 996 -21.57 4.56 11.95
CA TYR A 996 -21.50 5.46 13.11
C TYR A 996 -20.23 5.23 13.94
N PHE A 997 -19.90 3.97 14.21
CA PHE A 997 -18.69 3.59 14.93
C PHE A 997 -17.42 3.62 14.07
N LEU A 998 -17.52 3.82 12.75
CA LEU A 998 -16.36 4.11 11.88
C LEU A 998 -16.07 5.62 11.77
N GLY A 999 -16.76 6.45 12.55
CA GLY A 999 -16.54 7.90 12.57
C GLY A 999 -17.28 8.66 11.46
N HIS A 1000 -18.22 8.02 10.77
CA HIS A 1000 -19.14 8.70 9.85
C HIS A 1000 -20.40 9.15 10.60
N SER A 1001 -20.85 10.38 10.38
CA SER A 1001 -22.17 10.81 10.87
C SER A 1001 -23.26 10.18 10.00
N THR A 1002 -24.25 9.52 10.61
CA THR A 1002 -25.41 9.05 9.85
C THR A 1002 -26.16 10.23 9.23
N THR A 1003 -26.55 10.11 7.97
CA THR A 1003 -27.27 11.17 7.26
C THR A 1003 -28.77 11.14 7.60
N ASP A 1004 -29.47 12.27 7.44
CA ASP A 1004 -30.93 12.31 7.68
C ASP A 1004 -31.69 11.31 6.79
N THR A 1005 -31.20 11.05 5.57
CA THR A 1005 -31.78 10.07 4.65
C THR A 1005 -31.62 8.63 5.12
N GLU A 1006 -30.49 8.26 5.73
CA GLU A 1006 -30.28 6.95 6.35
C GLU A 1006 -31.23 6.72 7.54
N ASN A 1007 -31.41 7.75 8.36
CA ASN A 1007 -32.35 7.71 9.50
C ASN A 1007 -33.81 7.56 9.06
N GLN A 1008 -34.19 8.19 7.94
CA GLN A 1008 -35.51 8.02 7.34
C GLN A 1008 -35.67 6.63 6.68
N CYS A 1009 -34.62 6.06 6.08
CA CYS A 1009 -34.64 4.70 5.55
C CYS A 1009 -34.88 3.66 6.64
N LEU A 1010 -34.22 3.82 7.80
CA LEU A 1010 -34.48 3.00 8.98
C LEU A 1010 -35.95 3.10 9.42
N GLU A 1011 -36.51 4.32 9.42
CA GLU A 1011 -37.91 4.55 9.78
C GLU A 1011 -38.89 3.84 8.83
N GLU A 1012 -38.61 3.83 7.52
CA GLU A 1012 -39.41 3.13 6.52
C GLU A 1012 -39.38 1.61 6.73
N PHE A 1013 -38.18 1.04 6.93
CA PHE A 1013 -38.04 -0.40 7.16
C PHE A 1013 -38.81 -0.87 8.41
N LEU A 1014 -38.89 -0.05 9.46
CA LEU A 1014 -39.64 -0.35 10.69
C LEU A 1014 -41.17 -0.40 10.51
N GLN A 1015 -41.72 0.16 9.42
CA GLN A 1015 -43.15 0.06 9.11
C GLN A 1015 -43.55 -1.34 8.63
N TYR A 1016 -42.57 -2.11 8.16
CA TYR A 1016 -42.75 -3.49 7.73
C TYR A 1016 -42.60 -4.44 8.92
N ASP A 1017 -43.03 -5.68 8.71
CA ASP A 1017 -42.90 -6.75 9.70
C ASP A 1017 -41.43 -7.18 9.73
N VAL A 1018 -40.57 -6.49 10.49
CA VAL A 1018 -39.14 -6.78 10.66
C VAL A 1018 -38.86 -7.19 12.12
N ASP A 1019 -37.78 -7.92 12.37
CA ASP A 1019 -37.39 -8.24 13.74
C ASP A 1019 -36.89 -6.99 14.46
N ARG A 1020 -37.66 -6.51 15.44
CA ARG A 1020 -37.35 -5.29 16.21
C ARG A 1020 -36.48 -5.58 17.42
N ASN A 1021 -36.34 -6.85 17.81
CA ASN A 1021 -35.59 -7.28 18.99
C ASN A 1021 -34.16 -7.67 18.60
N VAL A 1022 -33.45 -6.76 17.94
CA VAL A 1022 -32.07 -6.99 17.49
C VAL A 1022 -31.10 -6.61 18.61
N LEU A 1023 -30.24 -7.55 18.97
CA LEU A 1023 -29.14 -7.35 19.92
C LEU A 1023 -27.82 -7.19 19.17
N PHE A 1024 -27.03 -6.22 19.58
CA PHE A 1024 -25.75 -5.88 18.99
C PHE A 1024 -24.64 -6.18 19.98
N VAL A 1025 -23.56 -6.78 19.48
CA VAL A 1025 -22.36 -7.08 20.29
C VAL A 1025 -21.23 -6.17 19.86
N MET A 1026 -20.69 -5.43 20.82
CA MET A 1026 -19.56 -4.54 20.65
C MET A 1026 -18.47 -4.87 21.64
N LYS A 1027 -17.24 -4.86 21.15
CA LYS A 1027 -16.05 -5.00 21.97
C LYS A 1027 -15.51 -3.61 22.30
N ILE A 1028 -15.30 -3.32 23.58
CA ILE A 1028 -14.66 -2.09 24.05
C ILE A 1028 -13.28 -2.44 24.58
N SER A 1029 -12.29 -1.67 24.12
CA SER A 1029 -10.94 -1.70 24.67
C SER A 1029 -10.85 -0.67 25.80
N SER A 1030 -10.76 -1.13 27.06
CA SER A 1030 -10.62 -0.24 28.21
C SER A 1030 -9.17 0.25 28.32
N SER A 1031 -8.93 1.53 28.01
CA SER A 1031 -7.70 2.21 28.40
C SER A 1031 -7.91 2.91 29.74
N SER A 1032 -7.69 2.21 30.86
CA SER A 1032 -7.70 2.84 32.18
C SER A 1032 -6.34 2.70 32.84
N ASP A 1033 -5.49 3.70 32.67
CA ASP A 1033 -4.52 4.10 33.70
C ASP A 1033 -4.41 5.63 33.66
N LYS A 1034 -4.94 6.30 34.69
CA LYS A 1034 -4.61 7.70 35.01
C LYS A 1034 -3.25 7.72 35.72
N PRO A 1035 -2.39 8.71 35.50
CA PRO A 1035 -1.12 8.82 36.22
C PRO A 1035 -1.36 9.22 37.68
N SER A 1036 -0.92 8.39 38.62
CA SER A 1036 -0.96 8.67 40.06
C SER A 1036 0.29 9.44 40.51
N GLU A 1037 0.09 10.54 41.26
CA GLU A 1037 1.13 11.26 42.01
C GLU A 1037 1.74 10.40 43.14
N PRO A 1038 2.98 10.68 43.59
CA PRO A 1038 3.72 9.82 44.51
C PRO A 1038 3.37 10.13 45.97
N GLY A 1039 2.98 9.11 46.73
CA GLY A 1039 2.81 9.19 48.18
C GLY A 1039 3.14 7.85 48.83
N ASP A 1040 4.18 7.87 49.68
CA ASP A 1040 4.65 6.77 50.53
C ASP A 1040 3.53 6.22 51.42
N ASP A 1041 3.18 4.94 51.24
CA ASP A 1041 3.09 3.96 52.33
C ASP A 1041 2.90 2.54 51.74
N ASP A 1042 3.75 1.62 52.21
CA ASP A 1042 3.90 0.23 51.78
C ASP A 1042 2.61 -0.62 51.97
N GLN A 1043 1.76 -0.73 50.95
CA GLN A 1043 0.97 -1.94 50.66
C GLN A 1043 0.71 -2.09 49.14
N VAL A 1044 1.40 -3.05 48.51
CA VAL A 1044 1.21 -3.46 47.11
C VAL A 1044 -0.11 -4.26 46.96
N PRO A 1045 -1.07 -3.88 46.08
CA PRO A 1045 -2.11 -4.78 45.65
C PRO A 1045 -1.64 -5.61 44.45
N GLU A 1046 -1.72 -6.94 44.58
CA GLU A 1046 -1.49 -7.94 43.54
C GLU A 1046 -2.29 -7.64 42.26
N ARG A 1047 -1.61 -7.44 41.12
CA ARG A 1047 -2.25 -7.43 39.79
C ARG A 1047 -2.58 -8.86 39.36
N LYS A 1048 -3.88 -9.18 39.38
CA LYS A 1048 -4.46 -10.43 38.87
C LYS A 1048 -4.36 -10.49 37.35
N SER A 1049 -4.05 -11.68 36.85
CA SER A 1049 -4.30 -12.15 35.49
C SER A 1049 -5.75 -11.89 35.08
N GLY A 1050 -5.95 -11.11 34.02
CA GLY A 1050 -7.24 -10.90 33.38
C GLY A 1050 -7.40 -9.50 32.83
N GLU A 1051 -6.82 -9.21 31.67
CA GLU A 1051 -7.38 -8.13 30.83
C GLU A 1051 -8.78 -8.60 30.41
N SER A 1052 -9.80 -8.07 31.08
CA SER A 1052 -11.19 -8.32 30.70
C SER A 1052 -11.47 -7.54 29.42
N GLU A 1053 -11.40 -8.19 28.26
CA GLU A 1053 -12.03 -7.67 27.05
C GLU A 1053 -13.52 -7.51 27.33
N GLU A 1054 -13.97 -6.28 27.59
CA GLU A 1054 -15.36 -6.03 27.93
C GLU A 1054 -16.19 -6.03 26.65
N ARG A 1055 -16.98 -7.09 26.48
CA ARG A 1055 -18.02 -7.16 25.45
C ARG A 1055 -19.30 -6.59 26.03
N LEU A 1056 -19.91 -5.69 25.29
CA LEU A 1056 -21.19 -5.10 25.62
C LEU A 1056 -22.24 -5.55 24.62
N VAL A 1057 -23.42 -5.79 25.16
CA VAL A 1057 -24.63 -6.06 24.39
C VAL A 1057 -25.54 -4.85 24.55
N PHE A 1058 -26.05 -4.33 23.44
CA PHE A 1058 -27.04 -3.26 23.42
C PHE A 1058 -28.11 -3.53 22.38
N ASP A 1059 -29.27 -2.88 22.50
CA ASP A 1059 -30.38 -2.98 21.56
C ASP A 1059 -30.46 -1.74 20.64
N LEU A 1060 -31.27 -1.84 19.58
CA LEU A 1060 -31.48 -0.73 18.64
C LEU A 1060 -32.02 0.55 19.33
N PRO A 1061 -33.02 0.48 20.24
CA PRO A 1061 -33.44 1.65 21.02
C PRO A 1061 -32.31 2.33 21.79
N GLU A 1062 -31.45 1.57 22.47
CA GLU A 1062 -30.30 2.09 23.21
C GLU A 1062 -29.28 2.79 22.31
N PHE A 1063 -29.03 2.25 21.11
CA PHE A 1063 -28.22 2.92 20.10
C PHE A 1063 -28.84 4.24 19.62
N LEU A 1064 -30.15 4.28 19.36
CA LEU A 1064 -30.82 5.49 18.89
C LEU A 1064 -30.84 6.61 19.95
N GLU A 1065 -30.92 6.27 21.24
CA GLU A 1065 -30.80 7.24 22.34
C GLU A 1065 -29.37 7.83 22.44
N LEU A 1066 -28.34 7.09 22.00
CA LEU A 1066 -26.96 7.58 21.89
C LEU A 1066 -26.81 8.53 20.70
N VAL A 1067 -27.30 8.15 19.52
CA VAL A 1067 -27.12 8.90 18.27
C VAL A 1067 -28.01 10.15 18.21
N LYS A 1068 -29.19 10.10 18.83
CA LYS A 1068 -30.22 11.17 18.81
C LYS A 1068 -30.56 11.67 17.39
N PRO A 1069 -31.05 10.80 16.50
CA PRO A 1069 -31.46 11.21 15.16
C PRO A 1069 -32.63 12.21 15.21
N SER A 1070 -32.78 13.00 14.16
CA SER A 1070 -33.79 14.05 14.03
C SER A 1070 -35.23 13.55 14.15
N ASN A 1071 -35.49 12.27 13.84
CA ASN A 1071 -36.78 11.58 13.94
C ASN A 1071 -36.89 10.61 15.13
N ILE A 1072 -36.12 10.82 16.20
CA ILE A 1072 -36.06 9.91 17.35
C ILE A 1072 -37.42 9.63 18.00
N GLU A 1073 -38.30 10.63 18.18
CA GLU A 1073 -39.65 10.42 18.74
C GLU A 1073 -40.50 9.47 17.88
N THR A 1074 -40.38 9.56 16.56
CA THR A 1074 -41.09 8.69 15.62
C THR A 1074 -40.52 7.27 15.63
N LEU A 1075 -39.20 7.14 15.65
CA LEU A 1075 -38.54 5.83 15.80
C LEU A 1075 -38.88 5.19 17.14
N ARG A 1076 -38.91 5.97 18.23
CA ARG A 1076 -39.27 5.51 19.58
C ARG A 1076 -40.69 4.95 19.63
N THR A 1077 -41.65 5.66 19.03
CA THR A 1077 -43.06 5.20 18.96
C THR A 1077 -43.22 3.96 18.07
N LYS A 1078 -42.51 3.87 16.95
CA LYS A 1078 -42.54 2.69 16.06
C LYS A 1078 -41.87 1.47 16.68
N LEU A 1079 -40.79 1.65 17.44
CA LEU A 1079 -40.11 0.58 18.17
C LEU A 1079 -40.84 0.18 19.45
N SER A 1080 -41.66 1.08 20.03
CA SER A 1080 -42.51 0.77 21.17
C SER A 1080 -43.76 0.01 20.74
N ASN A 1081 -43.74 -1.34 20.74
CA ASN A 1081 -45.01 -2.08 20.82
C ASN A 1081 -44.92 -3.46 21.52
N LYS A 1082 -45.68 -3.51 22.63
CA LYS A 1082 -46.47 -4.61 23.22
C LYS A 1082 -45.81 -5.99 23.39
N GLY A 1083 -44.81 -6.03 24.25
CA GLY A 1083 -44.40 -7.24 24.95
C GLY A 1083 -43.47 -6.87 26.08
N THR A 1084 -44.02 -6.64 27.28
CA THR A 1084 -43.23 -6.68 28.51
C THR A 1084 -42.62 -8.06 28.63
N ARG A 1085 -41.40 -8.22 28.12
CA ARG A 1085 -40.50 -9.26 28.57
C ARG A 1085 -39.35 -8.57 29.28
N GLU A 1086 -39.53 -8.41 30.59
CA GLU A 1086 -38.44 -8.31 31.57
C GLU A 1086 -37.68 -9.64 31.71
N ASP A 1087 -37.58 -10.42 30.62
CA ASP A 1087 -36.76 -11.62 30.61
C ASP A 1087 -35.33 -11.17 30.25
N ARG A 1088 -34.41 -11.34 31.21
CA ARG A 1088 -32.98 -11.10 31.05
C ARG A 1088 -32.44 -11.98 29.91
N LEU A 1089 -32.49 -11.48 28.68
CA LEU A 1089 -31.84 -12.14 27.56
C LEU A 1089 -30.33 -12.08 27.80
N GLU A 1090 -29.74 -13.23 28.09
CA GLU A 1090 -28.29 -13.37 28.25
C GLU A 1090 -27.69 -13.79 26.91
N VAL A 1091 -26.74 -12.99 26.40
CA VAL A 1091 -25.99 -13.34 25.19
C VAL A 1091 -24.75 -14.09 25.64
N THR A 1092 -24.79 -15.41 25.51
CA THR A 1092 -23.74 -16.30 25.99
C THR A 1092 -22.73 -16.60 24.88
N PRO A 1093 -21.47 -16.14 24.97
CA PRO A 1093 -20.43 -16.58 24.05
C PRO A 1093 -20.21 -18.10 24.14
N ILE A 1094 -19.85 -18.74 23.04
CA ILE A 1094 -19.57 -20.20 23.03
C ILE A 1094 -18.40 -20.57 23.97
N SER A 1095 -17.43 -19.66 24.14
CA SER A 1095 -16.36 -19.76 25.13
C SER A 1095 -16.28 -18.45 25.95
N GLY A 1096 -16.72 -18.49 27.20
CA GLY A 1096 -16.67 -17.34 28.11
C GLY A 1096 -17.95 -17.20 28.95
N PRO A 1097 -17.96 -16.29 29.93
CA PRO A 1097 -19.14 -16.03 30.74
C PRO A 1097 -20.27 -15.37 29.91
N PRO A 1098 -21.55 -15.60 30.26
CA PRO A 1098 -22.68 -14.93 29.64
C PRO A 1098 -22.58 -13.41 29.77
N ILE A 1099 -22.90 -12.70 28.69
CA ILE A 1099 -22.88 -11.24 28.66
C ILE A 1099 -24.33 -10.77 28.90
N PRO A 1100 -24.63 -10.20 30.08
CA PRO A 1100 -25.98 -9.76 30.38
C PRO A 1100 -26.29 -8.48 29.60
N HIS A 1101 -27.43 -8.45 28.91
CA HIS A 1101 -27.96 -7.20 28.40
C HIS A 1101 -28.48 -6.35 29.57
N ARG A 1102 -27.90 -5.17 29.76
CA ARG A 1102 -28.36 -4.17 30.75
C ARG A 1102 -28.60 -2.85 30.03
N ARG A 1103 -29.86 -2.44 29.96
CA ARG A 1103 -30.26 -1.21 29.29
C ARG A 1103 -29.51 0.01 29.86
N GLY A 1104 -28.84 0.76 28.99
CA GLY A 1104 -28.03 1.94 29.34
C GLY A 1104 -26.53 1.65 29.56
N SER A 1105 -26.07 0.41 29.32
CA SER A 1105 -24.66 0.04 29.43
C SER A 1105 -23.80 0.63 28.33
N LEU A 1106 -24.33 0.83 27.13
CA LEU A 1106 -23.64 1.45 26.00
C LEU A 1106 -23.29 2.91 26.32
N SER A 1107 -24.29 3.71 26.74
CA SER A 1107 -24.07 5.11 27.13
C SER A 1107 -23.08 5.23 28.28
N LYS A 1108 -23.22 4.39 29.31
CA LYS A 1108 -22.33 4.38 30.47
C LYS A 1108 -20.90 3.94 30.14
N ALA A 1109 -20.73 2.98 29.24
CA ALA A 1109 -19.40 2.53 28.82
C ALA A 1109 -18.73 3.53 27.86
N LEU A 1110 -19.52 4.34 27.16
CA LEU A 1110 -19.03 5.39 26.26
C LEU A 1110 -18.81 6.75 26.95
N GLU A 1111 -19.43 6.96 28.12
CA GLU A 1111 -19.30 8.16 28.96
C GLU A 1111 -17.84 8.58 29.27
N PRO A 1112 -16.90 7.64 29.55
CA PRO A 1112 -15.49 7.99 29.77
C PRO A 1112 -14.82 8.65 28.55
N PHE A 1113 -15.23 8.30 27.33
CA PHE A 1113 -14.64 8.82 26.08
C PHE A 1113 -15.20 10.19 25.68
N LEU A 1114 -16.26 10.67 26.34
CA LEU A 1114 -16.90 11.97 26.06
C LEU A 1114 -16.22 13.16 26.77
N THR A 1115 -15.18 12.94 27.57
CA THR A 1115 -14.57 13.97 28.43
C THR A 1115 -13.30 14.65 27.87
N VAL A 1116 -12.90 14.34 26.63
CA VAL A 1116 -11.69 14.91 26.00
C VAL A 1116 -12.07 15.84 24.84
N GLY A 1117 -11.56 17.07 24.88
CA GLY A 1117 -12.13 18.27 24.24
C GLY A 1117 -12.39 18.24 22.73
N ASN A 1118 -13.41 19.00 22.31
CA ASN A 1118 -13.76 19.47 20.95
C ASN A 1118 -13.69 18.51 19.74
N THR A 1119 -13.56 17.20 19.95
CA THR A 1119 -13.77 16.18 18.92
C THR A 1119 -15.25 15.82 18.78
N ARG A 1120 -15.75 15.67 17.53
CA ARG A 1120 -17.12 15.20 17.28
C ARG A 1120 -17.30 13.79 17.88
N GLN A 1121 -18.40 13.56 18.60
CA GLN A 1121 -18.65 12.37 19.44
C GLN A 1121 -18.40 11.02 18.71
N HIS A 1122 -18.83 10.88 17.45
CA HIS A 1122 -18.64 9.67 16.64
C HIS A 1122 -17.17 9.34 16.31
N VAL A 1123 -16.28 10.35 16.25
CA VAL A 1123 -14.85 10.15 15.99
C VAL A 1123 -14.12 9.60 17.22
N ALA A 1124 -14.58 9.95 18.42
CA ALA A 1124 -13.99 9.47 19.67
C ALA A 1124 -14.31 7.99 19.93
N PHE A 1125 -15.52 7.55 19.55
CA PHE A 1125 -15.96 6.17 19.78
C PHE A 1125 -15.26 5.16 18.87
N GLY A 1126 -15.08 5.49 17.58
CA GLY A 1126 -14.56 4.53 16.60
C GLY A 1126 -13.14 4.03 16.83
N ASN A 1127 -12.33 4.75 17.61
CA ASN A 1127 -10.97 4.34 17.95
C ASN A 1127 -10.91 3.30 19.08
N HIS A 1128 -11.99 3.14 19.86
CA HIS A 1128 -12.00 2.33 21.09
C HIS A 1128 -13.05 1.21 21.07
N THR A 1129 -13.96 1.24 20.09
CA THR A 1129 -15.05 0.27 19.93
C THR A 1129 -14.94 -0.52 18.63
N HIS A 1130 -15.12 -1.84 18.69
CA HIS A 1130 -15.22 -2.70 17.51
C HIS A 1130 -16.58 -3.40 17.49
N PHE A 1131 -17.36 -3.19 16.42
CA PHE A 1131 -18.67 -3.83 16.24
C PHE A 1131 -18.50 -5.28 15.75
N GLU A 1132 -18.84 -6.26 16.61
CA GLU A 1132 -18.57 -7.69 16.35
C GLU A 1132 -19.74 -8.39 15.64
N SER A 1133 -20.99 -8.17 16.08
CA SER A 1133 -22.14 -8.93 15.57
C SER A 1133 -23.49 -8.23 15.78
N ALA A 1134 -24.47 -8.63 14.97
CA ALA A 1134 -25.91 -8.36 15.18
C ALA A 1134 -26.65 -9.71 15.31
N ILE A 1135 -27.62 -9.81 16.22
CA ILE A 1135 -28.32 -11.05 16.58
C ILE A 1135 -29.82 -10.79 16.64
N THR A 1136 -30.63 -11.62 15.96
CA THR A 1136 -32.10 -11.52 15.96
C THR A 1136 -32.74 -12.83 16.45
N PRO A 1137 -33.83 -12.78 17.23
CA PRO A 1137 -34.56 -13.98 17.67
C PRO A 1137 -35.22 -14.79 16.54
N SER A 1138 -35.69 -14.12 15.48
CA SER A 1138 -36.45 -14.73 14.39
C SER A 1138 -35.58 -15.31 13.27
N GLU A 1139 -34.39 -14.77 13.03
CA GLU A 1139 -33.43 -15.27 12.04
C GLU A 1139 -32.36 -16.09 12.76
N ARG A 1140 -32.82 -17.07 13.56
CA ARG A 1140 -31.95 -18.10 14.15
C ARG A 1140 -31.13 -18.74 13.03
N LEU A 1141 -29.90 -18.27 12.90
CA LEU A 1141 -28.84 -18.95 12.19
C LEU A 1141 -28.48 -20.15 13.06
N ASP A 1142 -29.26 -21.22 12.96
CA ASP A 1142 -29.01 -22.47 13.67
C ASP A 1142 -27.79 -23.23 13.05
N VAL A 1143 -26.64 -22.57 12.91
CA VAL A 1143 -25.31 -23.16 12.66
C VAL A 1143 -24.19 -22.16 13.06
N PRO A 1144 -22.97 -22.57 13.44
CA PRO A 1144 -22.49 -22.48 14.81
C PRO A 1144 -21.32 -21.51 14.96
N PHE A 1145 -21.53 -20.19 15.11
CA PHE A 1145 -20.45 -19.30 15.57
C PHE A 1145 -20.91 -18.15 16.49
N ALA A 1146 -20.13 -17.98 17.56
CA ALA A 1146 -20.00 -16.88 18.52
C ALA A 1146 -20.95 -16.79 19.73
N PHE A 1147 -22.28 -16.69 19.60
CA PHE A 1147 -23.16 -16.39 20.76
C PHE A 1147 -24.50 -17.14 20.76
N ARG A 1148 -25.06 -17.44 21.95
CA ARG A 1148 -26.41 -17.99 22.18
C ARG A 1148 -27.25 -16.98 22.95
N ILE A 1149 -28.53 -16.82 22.59
CA ILE A 1149 -29.49 -16.10 23.43
C ILE A 1149 -30.21 -17.15 24.29
N SER A 1150 -30.10 -17.03 25.61
CA SER A 1150 -30.82 -17.87 26.59
C SER A 1150 -31.90 -17.09 27.32
#